data_AF-A0AAW0V9Y7-F1
#
_entry.id   AF-A0AAW0V9Y7-F1
#
_cell.length_a   1.000
_cell.length_b   1.000
_cell.length_c   1.000
_cell.angle_alpha   90.00
_cell.angle_beta   90.00
_cell.angle_gamma   90.00
#
_symmetry.space_group_name_H-M   'P 1'
#
loop_
_entity.id
_entity.type
_entity.pdbx_description
1 polymer ?
#
loop_
_entity_poly.entity_id
_entity_poly.type
_entity_poly.pdbx_seq_one_letter_code
_entity_poly.pdbx_strand_id
1 'polypeptide(L)'
;MDPWNTSVSQGVIGGMPPLFDYSDPLLSRLLDTKKALQNSVDASNEITENEEDQVPRVSAQFQFLSAVCEGDLITVESVAKDHPEVVHQMYPQDEGVSPLIFAVAFDHQDVAESLLSTHGVDPDAADETPIGYSPLMWAVHLRNLHMVKLLLDYQADPYNAPKGDGKDAVSLVTMEDPTMYEFFRSHNLLNRGSNRESEVYESDPFQHDSTDLDPVTHQIRMQTAGLSLDMDDDDDDVREKELDEEAELSLDTELVQTPPYDYEKLLPEQFIKFTDSDITSLLDYIFGLRTTNTSLQHSTKVPAAIVFQLVRYSHFKVHSKELTEFLFECFVARLRTVTNTKSGVFNMAVAEQNGDKTAALLGAGDIVLLSYWLSAIQFLHFYFAKANLYHDYPAFLQEFVNITQSLIATLSFSINTRLNLLVDDCLLKFTNLVDVSSVLYAKDWNLFKNKPNIKDQPSTYDDILDMLYPPTMKELMKPSPLKYVQVLGALDYVLKIHDVDPLLRLQTYSQVFYYINAIIFNRIMANSKLCSRAKAIQIRLNVSTLEDWLRSHNYSIYKPDKAGGLIDLLKPEEGGHQLKLHNLLDESSNTEGNVPNNKDPHSLAFYYRSLYHIGKSQLMPTIELLQWLQCMSALKDEESLINTINQFDTLNYFQLFKVANKLYRYEVDEEKLPKPLVQYLKRLMNEQGETQISRSLLHYMTQSTFLSKELYIYLNPNYIFGVALPNLNELIVRYGAGLGGVKAFRAKKFQPTLPVTVLDDVDEILTKNRESNVNDTYDYEERSHDDDNEAVAGGNGDENGLDERSGFDSSARSFKGDELFKTVQVPSIVAHRDWGDNEENPW
;
A
#
# COMPACT_ATOMS: atom_id res chain seq x y z
N MET A 1 52.15 43.90 -19.17
CA MET A 1 52.46 42.69 -18.40
C MET A 1 51.13 42.17 -17.92
N ASP A 2 50.58 41.17 -18.59
CA ASP A 2 49.29 40.58 -18.21
C ASP A 2 49.38 39.98 -16.81
N PRO A 3 48.60 40.46 -15.82
CA PRO A 3 48.56 39.85 -14.49
C PRO A 3 47.93 38.45 -14.48
N TRP A 4 47.38 38.00 -15.61
CA TRP A 4 46.44 36.87 -15.66
C TRP A 4 46.96 35.65 -16.41
N ASN A 5 48.23 35.68 -16.85
CA ASN A 5 48.85 34.56 -17.58
C ASN A 5 50.14 34.07 -16.91
N THR A 6 50.11 33.87 -15.60
CA THR A 6 51.14 33.08 -14.90
C THR A 6 50.61 31.70 -14.58
N SER A 7 51.03 30.76 -15.43
CA SER A 7 51.13 29.33 -15.18
C SER A 7 51.44 29.01 -13.71
N VAL A 8 50.54 28.28 -13.04
CA VAL A 8 50.82 27.64 -11.76
C VAL A 8 51.81 26.50 -12.02
N SER A 9 53.10 26.81 -11.89
CA SER A 9 54.16 25.81 -11.76
C SER A 9 54.03 25.12 -10.40
N GLN A 10 53.94 23.78 -10.42
CA GLN A 10 54.00 22.90 -9.25
C GLN A 10 55.14 23.30 -8.29
N GLY A 11 54.77 23.64 -7.05
CA GLY A 11 55.69 23.90 -5.96
C GLY A 11 54.98 23.67 -4.63
N VAL A 12 55.18 22.50 -4.04
CA VAL A 12 54.66 22.09 -2.73
C VAL A 12 55.16 23.01 -1.63
N ILE A 13 54.31 23.87 -1.06
CA ILE A 13 54.27 24.23 0.39
C ILE A 13 52.83 24.69 0.74
N GLY A 14 52.10 23.89 1.53
CA GLY A 14 51.02 24.29 2.45
C GLY A 14 49.84 25.16 1.98
N GLY A 15 48.68 24.52 1.73
CA GLY A 15 47.36 24.99 2.17
C GLY A 15 46.66 26.14 1.43
N MET A 16 46.03 25.86 0.28
CA MET A 16 44.72 26.38 -0.19
C MET A 16 44.38 25.71 -1.54
N PRO A 17 43.14 25.25 -1.80
CA PRO A 17 42.74 24.78 -3.13
C PRO A 17 42.69 25.97 -4.11
N PRO A 18 42.93 25.76 -5.42
CA PRO A 18 42.82 26.84 -6.40
C PRO A 18 41.38 27.36 -6.46
N LEU A 19 41.21 28.68 -6.37
CA LEU A 19 39.92 29.38 -6.21
C LEU A 19 38.94 29.23 -7.39
N PHE A 20 39.37 28.72 -8.55
CA PHE A 20 38.54 28.63 -9.75
C PHE A 20 38.79 27.33 -10.51
N ASP A 21 37.74 26.52 -10.68
CA ASP A 21 37.76 25.38 -11.58
C ASP A 21 37.37 25.85 -12.99
N TYR A 22 38.38 26.07 -13.84
CA TYR A 22 38.19 26.50 -15.22
C TYR A 22 37.51 25.47 -16.12
N SER A 23 37.22 24.25 -15.61
CA SER A 23 36.44 23.25 -16.33
C SER A 23 34.92 23.47 -16.22
N ASP A 24 34.48 24.38 -15.35
CA ASP A 24 33.06 24.70 -15.16
C ASP A 24 32.46 25.45 -16.37
N PRO A 25 31.42 24.89 -17.03
CA PRO A 25 30.73 25.54 -18.15
C PRO A 25 30.03 26.86 -17.77
N LEU A 26 29.70 27.08 -16.50
CA LEU A 26 29.09 28.32 -16.02
C LEU A 26 30.13 29.44 -15.88
N LEU A 27 31.25 29.16 -15.21
CA LEU A 27 32.34 30.12 -15.03
C LEU A 27 33.04 30.48 -16.34
N SER A 28 33.19 29.52 -17.27
CA SER A 28 33.77 29.79 -18.60
C SER A 28 32.97 30.81 -19.40
N ARG A 29 31.63 30.76 -19.33
CA ARG A 29 30.76 31.77 -19.95
C ARG A 29 30.94 33.16 -19.33
N LEU A 30 31.03 33.26 -18.00
CA LEU A 30 31.30 34.53 -17.30
C LEU A 30 32.67 35.11 -17.65
N LEU A 31 33.67 34.25 -17.86
CA LEU A 31 35.00 34.69 -18.31
C LEU A 31 34.98 35.19 -19.75
N ASP A 32 34.18 34.58 -20.62
CA ASP A 32 34.02 35.02 -22.00
C ASP A 32 33.22 36.33 -22.09
N THR A 33 32.19 36.53 -21.26
CA THR A 33 31.48 37.82 -21.16
C THR A 33 32.40 38.91 -20.62
N LYS A 34 33.25 38.61 -19.63
CA LYS A 34 34.29 39.54 -19.14
C LYS A 34 35.30 39.92 -20.22
N LYS A 35 35.79 38.96 -21.02
CA LYS A 35 36.68 39.26 -22.15
C LYS A 35 35.99 40.10 -23.22
N ALA A 36 34.70 39.86 -23.49
CA ALA A 36 33.92 40.67 -24.40
C ALA A 36 33.75 42.12 -23.89
N LEU A 37 33.55 42.30 -22.58
CA LEU A 37 33.52 43.61 -21.92
C LEU A 37 34.87 44.34 -22.03
N GLN A 38 35.99 43.66 -21.80
CA GLN A 38 37.32 44.25 -21.93
C GLN A 38 37.62 44.69 -23.37
N ASN A 39 37.34 43.82 -24.35
CA ASN A 39 37.52 44.16 -25.77
C ASN A 39 36.63 45.34 -26.21
N SER A 40 35.43 45.51 -25.63
CA SER A 40 34.55 46.64 -25.96
C SER A 40 35.01 47.94 -25.31
N VAL A 41 35.55 47.89 -24.10
CA VAL A 41 36.20 49.03 -23.42
C VAL A 41 37.47 49.44 -24.17
N ASP A 42 38.31 48.49 -24.56
CA ASP A 42 39.55 48.73 -25.31
C ASP A 42 39.26 49.30 -26.72
N ALA A 43 38.28 48.74 -27.44
CA ALA A 43 37.83 49.27 -28.73
C ALA A 43 37.25 50.70 -28.61
N SER A 44 36.61 51.03 -27.48
CA SER A 44 36.11 52.38 -27.22
C SER A 44 37.26 53.37 -26.95
N ASN A 45 38.36 52.89 -26.37
CA ASN A 45 39.57 53.69 -26.11
C ASN A 45 40.43 53.87 -27.38
N GLU A 46 40.57 52.87 -28.25
CA GLU A 46 41.37 52.95 -29.49
C GLU A 46 40.81 53.93 -30.55
N ILE A 47 39.48 54.18 -30.55
CA ILE A 47 38.86 55.17 -31.46
C ILE A 47 39.32 56.60 -31.13
N THR A 48 39.88 56.86 -29.94
CA THR A 48 40.27 58.21 -29.49
C THR A 48 41.64 58.70 -29.98
N GLU A 49 42.46 57.85 -30.61
CA GLU A 49 43.76 58.30 -31.14
C GLU A 49 43.69 58.95 -32.53
N ASN A 50 42.55 58.88 -33.23
CA ASN A 50 42.36 59.54 -34.52
C ASN A 50 40.98 60.21 -34.60
N GLU A 51 40.99 61.54 -34.76
CA GLU A 51 39.86 62.46 -34.92
C GLU A 51 39.41 63.17 -33.62
N GLU A 52 39.95 64.38 -33.46
CA GLU A 52 39.40 65.44 -32.61
C GLU A 52 37.93 65.69 -33.01
N ASP A 53 37.04 65.84 -32.02
CA ASP A 53 35.60 66.15 -32.14
C ASP A 53 34.62 64.99 -32.41
N GLN A 54 34.59 64.01 -31.51
CA GLN A 54 33.35 63.39 -31.00
C GLN A 54 33.68 62.51 -29.80
N VAL A 55 33.30 62.92 -28.58
CA VAL A 55 33.44 62.09 -27.37
C VAL A 55 32.62 60.81 -27.58
N PRO A 56 33.23 59.61 -27.72
CA PRO A 56 32.48 58.39 -27.57
C PRO A 56 32.22 58.29 -26.07
N ARG A 57 30.98 58.55 -25.62
CA ARG A 57 30.57 58.11 -24.29
C ARG A 57 30.72 56.59 -24.29
N VAL A 58 31.80 56.08 -23.72
CA VAL A 58 31.83 54.71 -23.20
C VAL A 58 30.49 54.57 -22.47
N SER A 59 29.64 53.61 -22.89
CA SER A 59 28.34 53.45 -22.23
C SER A 59 28.63 53.31 -20.74
N ALA A 60 28.02 54.17 -19.91
CA ALA A 60 28.25 54.17 -18.46
C ALA A 60 28.08 52.75 -17.88
N GLN A 61 27.22 51.94 -18.51
CA GLN A 61 27.03 50.52 -18.24
C GLN A 61 28.31 49.67 -18.41
N PHE A 62 29.09 49.86 -19.48
CA PHE A 62 30.33 49.09 -19.72
C PHE A 62 31.42 49.47 -18.72
N GLN A 63 31.58 50.76 -18.46
CA GLN A 63 32.54 51.24 -17.46
C GLN A 63 32.18 50.73 -16.07
N PHE A 64 30.89 50.74 -15.73
CA PHE A 64 30.38 50.21 -14.46
C PHE A 64 30.63 48.71 -14.31
N LEU A 65 30.25 47.90 -15.30
CA LEU A 65 30.43 46.45 -15.24
C LEU A 65 31.90 46.03 -15.23
N SER A 66 32.78 46.74 -15.95
CA SER A 66 34.23 46.50 -15.90
C SER A 66 34.78 46.77 -14.50
N ALA A 67 34.38 47.90 -13.88
CA ALA A 67 34.76 48.24 -12.52
C ALA A 67 34.28 47.20 -11.49
N VAL A 68 33.05 46.70 -11.64
CA VAL A 68 32.51 45.61 -10.81
C VAL A 68 33.32 44.32 -10.98
N CYS A 69 33.71 43.97 -12.20
CA CYS A 69 34.52 42.76 -12.48
C CYS A 69 35.98 42.87 -11.98
N GLU A 70 36.48 44.10 -11.81
CA GLU A 70 37.84 44.41 -11.35
C GLU A 70 37.90 44.69 -9.84
N GLY A 71 36.75 44.91 -9.19
CA GLY A 71 36.68 45.22 -7.76
C GLY A 71 36.97 46.69 -7.43
N ASP A 72 36.92 47.59 -8.42
CA ASP A 72 37.20 49.02 -8.20
C ASP A 72 35.99 49.75 -7.62
N LEU A 73 35.86 49.70 -6.29
CA LEU A 73 34.77 50.33 -5.54
C LEU A 73 34.63 51.82 -5.83
N ILE A 74 35.73 52.55 -6.04
CA ILE A 74 35.70 54.01 -6.20
C ILE A 74 35.01 54.38 -7.51
N THR A 75 35.32 53.67 -8.59
CA THR A 75 34.69 53.89 -9.89
C THR A 75 33.25 53.38 -9.90
N VAL A 76 32.96 52.24 -9.26
CA VAL A 76 31.58 51.74 -9.05
C VAL A 76 30.70 52.81 -8.38
N GLU A 77 31.14 53.38 -7.26
CA GLU A 77 30.37 54.41 -6.54
C GLU A 77 30.23 55.70 -7.35
N SER A 78 31.28 56.12 -8.04
CA SER A 78 31.24 57.34 -8.86
C SER A 78 30.25 57.23 -10.02
N VAL A 79 30.27 56.09 -10.73
CA VAL A 79 29.40 55.85 -11.88
C VAL A 79 27.97 55.57 -11.43
N ALA A 80 27.76 54.82 -10.34
CA ALA A 80 26.43 54.58 -9.79
C ALA A 80 25.76 55.86 -9.28
N LYS A 81 26.54 56.85 -8.81
CA LYS A 81 26.02 58.16 -8.41
C LYS A 81 25.59 59.01 -9.60
N ASP A 82 26.38 59.00 -10.68
CA ASP A 82 26.09 59.78 -11.89
C ASP A 82 25.01 59.12 -12.77
N HIS A 83 24.90 57.79 -12.71
CA HIS A 83 24.01 56.95 -13.52
C HIS A 83 23.39 55.82 -12.68
N PRO A 84 22.37 56.07 -11.84
CA PRO A 84 21.78 55.05 -10.98
C PRO A 84 21.12 53.89 -11.76
N GLU A 85 20.74 54.12 -13.03
CA GLU A 85 20.11 53.13 -13.89
C GLU A 85 20.98 51.92 -14.22
N VAL A 86 22.32 52.03 -14.17
CA VAL A 86 23.22 50.94 -14.58
C VAL A 86 23.33 49.84 -13.53
N VAL A 87 22.97 50.14 -12.27
CA VAL A 87 23.09 49.20 -11.13
C VAL A 87 22.13 48.01 -11.25
N HIS A 88 20.99 48.21 -11.92
CA HIS A 88 19.97 47.17 -12.13
C HIS A 88 20.00 46.56 -13.54
N GLN A 89 20.91 47.00 -14.42
CA GLN A 89 20.97 46.52 -15.80
C GLN A 89 21.80 45.23 -15.89
N MET A 90 21.16 44.16 -16.38
CA MET A 90 21.82 42.90 -16.67
C MET A 90 22.60 42.98 -17.99
N TYR A 91 23.63 42.15 -18.13
CA TYR A 91 24.43 42.07 -19.35
C TYR A 91 24.81 40.63 -19.69
N PRO A 92 24.68 40.19 -20.96
CA PRO A 92 24.03 40.83 -22.12
C PRO A 92 22.50 41.03 -21.94
N GLN A 93 21.85 41.89 -22.72
CA GLN A 93 20.40 42.19 -22.52
C GLN A 93 19.44 41.01 -22.77
N ASP A 94 19.85 39.99 -23.53
CA ASP A 94 18.96 38.87 -23.92
C ASP A 94 19.22 37.57 -23.13
N GLU A 95 20.32 37.47 -22.37
CA GLU A 95 20.72 36.30 -21.54
C GLU A 95 21.63 36.79 -20.38
N GLY A 96 21.15 37.79 -19.64
CA GLY A 96 22.00 38.63 -18.82
C GLY A 96 22.30 38.13 -17.41
N VAL A 97 23.46 38.56 -16.91
CA VAL A 97 23.87 38.39 -15.51
C VAL A 97 23.81 39.77 -14.83
N SER A 98 23.37 39.81 -13.57
CA SER A 98 23.28 41.05 -12.79
C SER A 98 24.67 41.51 -12.30
N PRO A 99 24.88 42.83 -12.08
CA PRO A 99 26.13 43.33 -11.49
C PRO A 99 26.49 42.67 -10.15
N LEU A 100 25.49 42.32 -9.34
CA LEU A 100 25.71 41.60 -8.08
C LEU A 100 26.27 40.19 -8.31
N ILE A 101 25.76 39.45 -9.29
CA ILE A 101 26.29 38.12 -9.63
C ILE A 101 27.73 38.22 -10.17
N PHE A 102 28.07 39.28 -10.92
CA PHE A 102 29.47 39.53 -11.30
C PHE A 102 30.38 39.76 -10.09
N ALA A 103 29.94 40.55 -9.10
CA ALA A 103 30.69 40.75 -7.86
C ALA A 103 30.84 39.44 -7.06
N VAL A 104 29.80 38.61 -6.99
CA VAL A 104 29.82 37.29 -6.34
C VAL A 104 30.78 36.32 -7.06
N ALA A 105 30.71 36.26 -8.40
CA ALA A 105 31.50 35.33 -9.19
C ALA A 105 33.00 35.64 -9.19
N PHE A 106 33.37 36.91 -9.07
CA PHE A 106 34.76 37.36 -8.99
C PHE A 106 35.26 37.60 -7.56
N ASP A 107 34.48 37.25 -6.54
CA ASP A 107 34.82 37.36 -5.11
C ASP A 107 35.16 38.78 -4.64
N HIS A 108 34.43 39.78 -5.14
CA HIS A 108 34.61 41.19 -4.76
C HIS A 108 33.63 41.59 -3.65
N GLN A 109 33.96 41.20 -2.41
CA GLN A 109 33.11 41.40 -1.23
C GLN A 109 32.73 42.88 -1.01
N ASP A 110 33.69 43.80 -1.09
CA ASP A 110 33.47 45.23 -0.84
C ASP A 110 32.49 45.84 -1.86
N VAL A 111 32.56 45.40 -3.11
CA VAL A 111 31.64 45.83 -4.18
C VAL A 111 30.26 45.22 -3.97
N ALA A 112 30.16 43.93 -3.63
CA ALA A 112 28.89 43.27 -3.31
C ALA A 112 28.18 43.94 -2.12
N GLU A 113 28.92 44.27 -1.06
CA GLU A 113 28.40 44.98 0.11
C GLU A 113 27.91 46.39 -0.25
N SER A 114 28.66 47.13 -1.07
CA SER A 114 28.25 48.46 -1.54
C SER A 114 26.97 48.40 -2.39
N LEU A 115 26.85 47.42 -3.29
CA LEU A 115 25.66 47.20 -4.12
C LEU A 115 24.42 46.87 -3.27
N LEU A 116 24.56 46.01 -2.26
CA LEU A 116 23.46 45.61 -1.37
C LEU A 116 23.06 46.74 -0.39
N SER A 117 24.03 47.38 0.26
CA SER A 117 23.78 48.36 1.33
C SER A 117 23.40 49.76 0.82
N THR A 118 24.08 50.24 -0.22
CA THR A 118 23.99 51.65 -0.65
C THR A 118 23.03 51.83 -1.81
N HIS A 119 22.93 50.83 -2.69
CA HIS A 119 22.09 50.90 -3.89
C HIS A 119 20.81 50.04 -3.83
N GLY A 120 20.61 49.25 -2.76
CA GLY A 120 19.37 48.51 -2.52
C GLY A 120 19.06 47.47 -3.60
N VAL A 121 20.11 46.83 -4.13
CA VAL A 121 19.97 45.74 -5.11
C VAL A 121 19.29 44.54 -4.45
N ASP A 122 18.32 43.94 -5.15
CA ASP A 122 17.63 42.73 -4.70
C ASP A 122 18.62 41.54 -4.66
N PRO A 123 18.88 40.96 -3.46
CA PRO A 123 19.82 39.84 -3.31
C PRO A 123 19.29 38.53 -3.93
N ASP A 124 18.00 38.46 -4.28
CA ASP A 124 17.35 37.27 -4.84
C ASP A 124 17.16 37.36 -6.37
N ALA A 125 17.64 38.42 -7.01
CA ALA A 125 17.56 38.62 -8.46
C ALA A 125 18.44 37.61 -9.23
N ALA A 126 17.80 36.55 -9.71
CA ALA A 126 18.45 35.48 -10.48
C ALA A 126 18.91 35.93 -11.88
N ASP A 127 19.91 35.24 -12.42
CA ASP A 127 20.33 35.44 -13.80
C ASP A 127 19.26 34.97 -14.82
N GLU A 128 19.31 35.50 -16.04
CA GLU A 128 18.42 35.10 -17.13
C GLU A 128 19.04 33.95 -17.97
N THR A 129 20.05 33.26 -17.43
CA THR A 129 20.70 32.17 -18.17
C THR A 129 19.79 30.93 -18.22
N PRO A 130 20.13 29.93 -19.07
CA PRO A 130 19.42 28.65 -19.08
C PRO A 130 19.45 27.90 -17.74
N ILE A 131 20.28 28.31 -16.78
CA ILE A 131 20.38 27.72 -15.44
C ILE A 131 19.63 28.57 -14.40
N GLY A 132 19.68 29.90 -14.50
CA GLY A 132 18.82 30.80 -13.71
C GLY A 132 19.17 30.83 -12.24
N TYR A 133 20.44 31.00 -11.87
CA TYR A 133 20.86 30.96 -10.47
C TYR A 133 20.71 32.31 -9.78
N SER A 134 20.28 32.29 -8.52
CA SER A 134 20.34 33.46 -7.64
C SER A 134 21.78 33.77 -7.22
N PRO A 135 22.08 35.00 -6.78
CA PRO A 135 23.39 35.35 -6.22
C PRO A 135 23.85 34.38 -5.12
N LEU A 136 22.91 33.91 -4.29
CA LEU A 136 23.19 32.95 -3.22
C LEU A 136 23.50 31.54 -3.77
N MET A 137 22.79 31.10 -4.81
CA MET A 137 23.11 29.83 -5.50
C MET A 137 24.49 29.87 -6.15
N TRP A 138 24.88 31.01 -6.74
CA TRP A 138 26.25 31.22 -7.26
C TRP A 138 27.30 31.14 -6.16
N ALA A 139 27.06 31.76 -5.00
CA ALA A 139 27.99 31.70 -3.87
C ALA A 139 28.15 30.26 -3.30
N VAL A 140 27.07 29.48 -3.26
CA VAL A 140 27.09 28.05 -2.87
C VAL A 140 27.84 27.20 -3.90
N HIS A 141 27.55 27.39 -5.19
CA HIS A 141 28.21 26.68 -6.28
C HIS A 141 29.73 26.91 -6.30
N LEU A 142 30.15 28.16 -6.06
CA LEU A 142 31.57 28.56 -5.99
C LEU A 142 32.24 28.22 -4.65
N ARG A 143 31.52 27.58 -3.71
CA ARG A 143 32.01 27.20 -2.39
C ARG A 143 32.53 28.38 -1.56
N ASN A 144 31.95 29.56 -1.75
CA ASN A 144 32.39 30.79 -1.08
C ASN A 144 31.53 31.11 0.15
N LEU A 145 31.97 30.60 1.30
CA LEU A 145 31.27 30.79 2.58
C LEU A 145 31.17 32.26 3.02
N HIS A 146 32.15 33.11 2.67
CA HIS A 146 32.12 34.53 3.06
C HIS A 146 31.02 35.28 2.32
N MET A 147 30.89 35.00 1.02
CA MET A 147 29.83 35.58 0.19
C MET A 147 28.44 35.07 0.59
N VAL A 148 28.32 33.78 0.95
CA VAL A 148 27.08 33.21 1.50
C VAL A 148 26.65 33.95 2.78
N LYS A 149 27.58 34.20 3.70
CA LYS A 149 27.29 34.97 4.94
C LYS A 149 26.84 36.39 4.61
N LEU A 150 27.55 37.08 3.73
CA LEU A 150 27.20 38.44 3.31
C LEU A 150 25.78 38.49 2.72
N LEU A 151 25.45 37.60 1.80
CA LEU A 151 24.12 37.57 1.17
C LEU A 151 23.00 37.24 2.18
N LEU A 152 23.23 36.31 3.11
CA LEU A 152 22.28 35.99 4.17
C LEU A 152 22.09 37.14 5.16
N ASP A 153 23.15 37.88 5.50
CA ASP A 153 23.07 39.07 6.35
C ASP A 153 22.18 40.16 5.72
N TYR A 154 22.13 40.23 4.39
CA TYR A 154 21.25 41.10 3.60
C TYR A 154 19.90 40.44 3.20
N GLN A 155 19.49 39.38 3.90
CA GLN A 155 18.17 38.70 3.74
C GLN A 155 17.95 37.97 2.41
N ALA A 156 18.99 37.49 1.73
CA ALA A 156 18.82 36.56 0.60
C ALA A 156 18.05 35.31 1.04
N ASP A 157 17.05 34.86 0.29
CA ASP A 157 16.27 33.66 0.62
C ASP A 157 17.01 32.39 0.17
N PRO A 158 17.49 31.53 1.10
CA PRO A 158 18.16 30.29 0.76
C PRO A 158 17.25 29.26 0.07
N TYR A 159 15.93 29.43 0.15
CA TYR A 159 14.92 28.54 -0.44
C TYR A 159 14.34 29.06 -1.76
N ASN A 160 14.88 30.15 -2.30
CA ASN A 160 14.42 30.69 -3.58
C ASN A 160 14.85 29.77 -4.73
N ALA A 161 13.87 29.21 -5.42
CA ALA A 161 14.04 28.40 -6.64
C ALA A 161 13.48 29.17 -7.86
N PRO A 162 14.24 30.10 -8.45
CA PRO A 162 13.76 31.04 -9.47
C PRO A 162 13.16 30.39 -10.73
N LYS A 163 13.58 29.16 -11.09
CA LYS A 163 13.03 28.40 -12.22
C LYS A 163 11.86 27.47 -11.87
N GLY A 164 11.56 27.28 -10.58
CA GLY A 164 10.54 26.32 -10.13
C GLY A 164 10.91 24.85 -10.39
N ASP A 165 12.18 24.54 -10.64
CA ASP A 165 12.73 23.19 -10.80
C ASP A 165 13.07 22.51 -9.46
N GLY A 166 12.75 23.17 -8.34
CA GLY A 166 13.04 22.68 -6.99
C GLY A 166 14.50 22.82 -6.57
N LYS A 167 15.37 23.40 -7.41
CA LYS A 167 16.76 23.69 -7.06
C LYS A 167 16.87 25.05 -6.41
N ASP A 168 17.08 25.07 -5.11
CA ASP A 168 17.38 26.26 -4.30
C ASP A 168 18.84 26.22 -3.80
N ALA A 169 19.29 27.27 -3.11
CA ALA A 169 20.66 27.33 -2.60
C ALA A 169 20.95 26.20 -1.59
N VAL A 170 19.94 25.74 -0.84
CA VAL A 170 20.05 24.63 0.11
C VAL A 170 20.28 23.29 -0.60
N SER A 171 19.54 23.02 -1.68
CA SER A 171 19.65 21.80 -2.49
C SER A 171 21.02 21.64 -3.17
N LEU A 172 21.74 22.75 -3.39
CA LEU A 172 23.09 22.76 -3.96
C LEU A 172 24.17 22.42 -2.92
N VAL A 173 23.85 22.42 -1.62
CA VAL A 173 24.81 22.09 -0.56
C VAL A 173 25.01 20.57 -0.50
N THR A 174 26.12 20.10 -1.04
CA THR A 174 26.49 18.67 -1.02
C THR A 174 27.30 18.32 0.23
N MET A 175 27.28 17.04 0.65
CA MET A 175 28.15 16.54 1.73
C MET A 175 29.65 16.56 1.39
N GLU A 176 30.00 16.90 0.14
CA GLU A 176 31.39 17.01 -0.32
C GLU A 176 32.09 18.27 0.21
N ASP A 177 31.33 19.31 0.60
CA ASP A 177 31.85 20.50 1.28
C ASP A 177 31.41 20.53 2.76
N PRO A 178 32.23 19.99 3.69
CA PRO A 178 31.87 19.92 5.09
C PRO A 178 31.72 21.30 5.74
N THR A 179 32.42 22.33 5.24
CA THR A 179 32.38 23.67 5.85
C THR A 179 31.07 24.39 5.53
N MET A 180 30.58 24.25 4.31
CA MET A 180 29.29 24.80 3.88
C MET A 180 28.13 24.01 4.48
N TYR A 181 28.21 22.68 4.49
CA TYR A 181 27.18 21.83 5.08
C TYR A 181 27.01 22.09 6.58
N GLU A 182 28.11 22.20 7.35
CA GLU A 182 28.04 22.51 8.78
C GLU A 182 27.50 23.92 9.04
N PHE A 183 27.79 24.89 8.17
CA PHE A 183 27.22 26.23 8.24
C PHE A 183 25.70 26.21 8.04
N PHE A 184 25.19 25.60 6.97
CA PHE A 184 23.74 25.50 6.72
C PHE A 184 23.02 24.68 7.80
N ARG A 185 23.67 23.61 8.31
CA ARG A 185 23.15 22.80 9.40
C ARG A 185 23.06 23.58 10.72
N SER A 186 24.12 24.28 11.11
CA SER A 186 24.15 25.06 12.36
C SER A 186 23.17 26.23 12.36
N HIS A 187 22.82 26.76 11.18
CA HIS A 187 21.84 27.84 11.02
C HIS A 187 20.42 27.31 10.73
N ASN A 188 20.18 26.00 10.87
CA ASN A 188 18.88 25.34 10.59
C ASN A 188 18.32 25.58 9.17
N LEU A 189 19.19 25.84 8.20
CA LEU A 189 18.82 26.12 6.81
C LEU A 189 18.62 24.83 5.98
N LEU A 190 19.05 23.66 6.49
CA LEU A 190 18.80 22.36 5.84
C LEU A 190 17.39 21.81 6.10
N ASN A 191 16.65 22.37 7.06
CA ASN A 191 15.34 21.87 7.47
C ASN A 191 14.23 22.76 6.88
N ARG A 192 13.83 22.49 5.63
CA ARG A 192 12.63 23.12 5.08
C ARG A 192 11.41 22.63 5.86
N GLY A 193 10.67 23.57 6.45
CA GLY A 193 9.58 23.30 7.38
C GLY A 193 8.46 22.43 6.80
N SER A 194 8.31 21.24 7.36
CA SER A 194 7.10 20.93 8.10
C SER A 194 6.91 21.98 9.22
N ASN A 195 6.05 22.99 9.03
CA ASN A 195 5.29 23.72 10.08
C ASN A 195 4.65 25.00 9.52
N ARG A 196 3.43 25.43 9.88
CA ARG A 196 2.82 25.57 11.23
C ARG A 196 1.30 25.32 11.10
N GLU A 197 0.62 24.54 11.93
CA GLU A 197 0.57 24.61 13.39
C GLU A 197 0.54 23.19 14.00
N SER A 198 1.57 22.81 14.75
CA SER A 198 1.50 22.09 16.04
C SER A 198 2.86 21.49 16.33
N GLU A 199 3.69 22.19 17.10
CA GLU A 199 4.76 21.59 17.91
C GLU A 199 5.37 22.70 18.78
N VAL A 200 4.69 22.98 19.90
CA VAL A 200 5.23 23.83 20.97
C VAL A 200 5.95 23.01 22.03
N TYR A 201 5.93 21.67 21.95
CA TYR A 201 6.79 20.84 22.78
C TYR A 201 7.09 19.52 22.05
N GLU A 202 8.30 19.36 21.52
CA GLU A 202 9.06 18.11 21.67
C GLU A 202 10.51 18.27 21.18
N SER A 203 11.44 18.34 22.12
CA SER A 203 12.54 17.36 22.22
C SER A 203 13.30 17.66 23.51
N ASP A 204 13.16 16.71 24.43
CA ASP A 204 13.74 16.68 25.76
C ASP A 204 15.29 16.79 25.67
N PRO A 205 15.94 17.77 26.34
CA PRO A 205 17.40 17.95 26.31
C PRO A 205 18.16 16.89 27.14
N PHE A 206 17.48 15.82 27.57
CA PHE A 206 18.05 14.74 28.37
C PHE A 206 18.03 13.41 27.60
N GLN A 207 18.80 13.33 26.51
CA GLN A 207 19.43 12.04 26.17
C GLN A 207 20.55 11.78 27.17
N HIS A 208 20.17 11.35 28.38
CA HIS A 208 21.07 10.54 29.19
C HIS A 208 20.79 9.07 28.90
N ASP A 209 21.85 8.41 28.47
CA ASP A 209 22.05 6.97 28.49
C ASP A 209 21.56 6.41 29.84
N SER A 210 20.44 5.69 29.87
CA SER A 210 20.00 5.01 31.10
C SER A 210 19.05 3.84 30.83
N THR A 211 19.46 2.70 31.35
CA THR A 211 18.80 1.40 31.45
C THR A 211 17.53 1.36 32.31
N ASP A 212 16.83 2.48 32.52
CA ASP A 212 15.59 2.55 33.30
C ASP A 212 14.57 3.44 32.59
N LEU A 213 13.87 2.88 31.59
CA LEU A 213 12.70 3.53 30.99
C LEU A 213 11.46 3.17 31.81
N ASP A 214 10.69 4.19 32.18
CA ASP A 214 9.39 4.07 32.85
C ASP A 214 8.44 3.22 31.96
N PRO A 215 7.80 2.15 32.49
CA PRO A 215 7.04 1.19 31.69
C PRO A 215 5.95 1.82 30.83
N VAL A 216 5.43 2.98 31.23
CA VAL A 216 4.37 3.72 30.53
C VAL A 216 4.87 4.32 29.22
N THR A 217 6.04 4.93 29.20
CA THR A 217 6.62 5.55 27.99
C THR A 217 7.01 4.49 26.97
N HIS A 218 7.53 3.35 27.43
CA HIS A 218 7.78 2.18 26.60
C HIS A 218 6.47 1.61 26.01
N GLN A 219 5.39 1.59 26.79
CA GLN A 219 4.09 1.09 26.34
C GLN A 219 3.40 2.03 25.36
N ILE A 220 3.54 3.34 25.52
CA ILE A 220 3.07 4.34 24.55
C ILE A 220 3.85 4.20 23.25
N ARG A 221 5.19 4.10 23.29
CA ARG A 221 6.02 3.83 22.09
C ARG A 221 5.65 2.53 21.39
N MET A 222 5.39 1.46 22.14
CA MET A 222 4.90 0.18 21.57
C MET A 222 3.51 0.31 20.95
N GLN A 223 2.65 1.18 21.47
CA GLN A 223 1.31 1.43 20.92
C GLN A 223 1.31 2.40 19.72
N THR A 224 2.31 3.28 19.62
CA THR A 224 2.46 4.23 18.50
C THR A 224 3.42 3.74 17.42
N ALA A 225 4.17 2.66 17.64
CA ALA A 225 5.07 2.05 16.65
C ALA A 225 4.38 1.63 15.32
N GLY A 226 3.05 1.48 15.31
CA GLY A 226 2.28 1.22 14.09
C GLY A 226 1.84 2.47 13.31
N LEU A 227 2.19 3.67 13.78
CA LEU A 227 1.86 4.96 13.14
C LEU A 227 3.04 5.57 12.37
N SER A 228 4.26 5.08 12.60
CA SER A 228 5.49 5.53 11.95
C SER A 228 6.10 4.35 11.19
N LEU A 229 5.50 4.00 10.06
CA LEU A 229 6.13 3.19 9.04
C LEU A 229 6.31 4.11 7.83
N ASP A 230 7.51 4.05 7.27
CA ASP A 230 8.09 5.02 6.34
C ASP A 230 7.14 5.50 5.24
N MET A 231 7.19 6.81 5.02
CA MET A 231 6.49 7.50 3.93
C MET A 231 7.16 7.12 2.61
N ASP A 232 6.58 6.16 1.89
CA ASP A 232 6.90 5.92 0.48
C ASP A 232 5.93 6.75 -0.38
N ASP A 233 6.38 7.91 -0.88
CA ASP A 233 5.68 8.66 -1.93
C ASP A 233 6.72 9.34 -2.84
N ASP A 234 6.97 8.75 -4.01
CA ASP A 234 7.05 9.40 -5.34
C ASP A 234 7.47 8.39 -6.43
N ASP A 235 6.86 8.48 -7.63
CA ASP A 235 7.07 7.57 -8.78
C ASP A 235 8.50 7.61 -9.38
N ASP A 236 9.29 8.64 -9.07
CA ASP A 236 10.71 8.71 -9.47
C ASP A 236 11.63 7.89 -8.54
N ASP A 237 11.18 7.57 -7.33
CA ASP A 237 11.92 6.83 -6.30
C ASP A 237 11.87 5.30 -6.53
N VAL A 238 10.90 4.81 -7.32
CA VAL A 238 10.74 3.38 -7.63
C VAL A 238 11.90 2.86 -8.48
N ARG A 239 12.47 3.66 -9.39
CA ARG A 239 13.59 3.20 -10.23
C ARG A 239 14.91 3.15 -9.46
N GLU A 240 15.13 4.07 -8.52
CA GLU A 240 16.30 4.04 -7.64
C GLU A 240 16.19 2.88 -6.65
N LYS A 241 15.05 2.71 -5.97
CA LYS A 241 14.80 1.55 -5.08
C LYS A 241 14.86 0.19 -5.79
N GLU A 242 14.43 0.09 -7.05
CA GLU A 242 14.48 -1.16 -7.82
C GLU A 242 15.89 -1.53 -8.30
N LEU A 243 16.76 -0.53 -8.56
CA LEU A 243 18.18 -0.76 -8.82
C LEU A 243 18.92 -1.14 -7.54
N ASP A 244 18.50 -0.57 -6.41
CA ASP A 244 18.99 -0.92 -5.08
C ASP A 244 18.64 -2.38 -4.72
N GLU A 245 17.41 -2.86 -4.99
CA GLU A 245 17.04 -4.27 -4.69
C GLU A 245 17.92 -5.28 -5.45
N GLU A 246 18.16 -5.09 -6.75
CA GLU A 246 18.97 -6.04 -7.51
C GLU A 246 20.46 -5.99 -7.08
N ALA A 247 20.96 -4.81 -6.69
CA ALA A 247 22.29 -4.64 -6.11
C ALA A 247 22.40 -5.34 -4.74
N GLU A 248 21.40 -5.21 -3.88
CA GLU A 248 21.31 -5.92 -2.60
C GLU A 248 21.29 -7.45 -2.79
N LEU A 249 20.46 -7.93 -3.72
CA LEU A 249 20.35 -9.37 -4.02
C LEU A 249 21.64 -9.95 -4.61
N SER A 250 22.45 -9.13 -5.29
CA SER A 250 23.75 -9.56 -5.80
C SER A 250 24.78 -9.84 -4.69
N LEU A 251 24.58 -9.31 -3.48
CA LEU A 251 25.44 -9.55 -2.32
C LEU A 251 25.15 -10.91 -1.65
N ASP A 252 23.98 -11.51 -1.91
CA ASP A 252 23.62 -12.82 -1.38
C ASP A 252 24.37 -13.94 -2.12
N THR A 253 25.36 -14.52 -1.44
CA THR A 253 26.23 -15.56 -2.00
C THR A 253 25.46 -16.84 -2.34
N GLU A 254 24.44 -17.21 -1.55
CA GLU A 254 23.63 -18.42 -1.80
C GLU A 254 22.75 -18.22 -3.04
N LEU A 255 22.13 -17.05 -3.15
CA LEU A 255 21.28 -16.69 -4.29
C LEU A 255 22.05 -16.65 -5.60
N VAL A 256 23.25 -16.08 -5.60
CA VAL A 256 24.12 -15.99 -6.79
C VAL A 256 24.48 -17.39 -7.30
N GLN A 257 24.82 -18.31 -6.39
CA GLN A 257 25.22 -19.68 -6.71
C GLN A 257 24.04 -20.57 -7.12
N THR A 258 22.79 -20.16 -6.82
CA THR A 258 21.62 -20.96 -7.14
C THR A 258 21.47 -21.07 -8.67
N PRO A 259 21.33 -22.30 -9.23
CA PRO A 259 21.14 -22.50 -10.66
C PRO A 259 19.77 -21.96 -11.13
N PRO A 260 19.65 -21.56 -12.42
CA PRO A 260 18.38 -21.12 -12.96
C PRO A 260 17.38 -22.28 -13.02
N TYR A 261 16.13 -21.99 -12.66
CA TYR A 261 15.05 -22.97 -12.69
C TYR A 261 14.45 -23.14 -14.10
N ASP A 262 14.38 -24.37 -14.61
CA ASP A 262 13.80 -24.68 -15.92
C ASP A 262 12.37 -25.18 -15.72
N TYR A 263 11.39 -24.45 -16.27
CA TYR A 263 9.97 -24.76 -16.13
C TYR A 263 9.48 -25.73 -17.22
N GLU A 264 10.19 -25.84 -18.34
CA GLU A 264 9.83 -26.69 -19.49
C GLU A 264 10.45 -28.09 -19.36
N LYS A 265 11.72 -28.17 -18.93
CA LYS A 265 12.42 -29.44 -18.78
C LYS A 265 12.54 -29.85 -17.32
N LEU A 266 12.41 -31.16 -17.09
CA LEU A 266 12.54 -31.74 -15.76
C LEU A 266 14.01 -32.06 -15.45
N LEU A 267 14.64 -31.27 -14.56
CA LEU A 267 16.01 -31.50 -14.10
C LEU A 267 16.03 -32.26 -12.77
N PRO A 268 17.07 -33.09 -12.48
CA PRO A 268 17.13 -33.96 -11.30
C PRO A 268 16.94 -33.27 -9.94
N GLU A 269 17.30 -31.99 -9.80
CA GLU A 269 17.23 -31.21 -8.54
C GLU A 269 15.97 -30.31 -8.46
N GLN A 270 15.02 -30.48 -9.39
CA GLN A 270 13.86 -29.59 -9.52
C GLN A 270 12.51 -30.29 -9.30
N PHE A 271 12.52 -31.50 -8.76
CA PHE A 271 11.32 -32.27 -8.40
C PHE A 271 11.57 -33.18 -7.20
N ILE A 272 10.50 -33.56 -6.51
CA ILE A 272 10.54 -34.52 -5.39
C ILE A 272 9.93 -35.83 -5.85
N LYS A 273 10.68 -36.94 -5.72
CA LYS A 273 10.20 -38.29 -6.03
C LYS A 273 9.35 -38.82 -4.87
N PHE A 274 8.07 -39.09 -5.11
CA PHE A 274 7.15 -39.62 -4.10
C PHE A 274 6.24 -40.74 -4.65
N THR A 275 5.56 -41.44 -3.75
CA THR A 275 4.54 -42.46 -4.02
C THR A 275 3.21 -42.09 -3.35
N ASP A 276 2.11 -42.74 -3.72
CA ASP A 276 0.76 -42.42 -3.20
C ASP A 276 0.68 -42.49 -1.67
N SER A 277 1.43 -43.39 -1.04
CA SER A 277 1.48 -43.53 0.42
C SER A 277 2.22 -42.39 1.12
N ASP A 278 3.07 -41.64 0.40
CA ASP A 278 3.85 -40.53 0.95
C ASP A 278 3.03 -39.24 1.08
N ILE A 279 1.90 -39.12 0.35
CA ILE A 279 1.13 -37.88 0.22
C ILE A 279 0.71 -37.34 1.60
N THR A 280 0.24 -38.21 2.50
CA THR A 280 -0.25 -37.76 3.82
C THR A 280 0.87 -37.21 4.68
N SER A 281 2.00 -37.92 4.79
CA SER A 281 3.16 -37.48 5.57
C SER A 281 3.76 -36.18 5.02
N LEU A 282 3.83 -36.05 3.68
CA LEU A 282 4.32 -34.83 3.02
C LEU A 282 3.38 -33.64 3.25
N LEU A 283 2.06 -33.84 3.18
CA LEU A 283 1.10 -32.79 3.49
C LEU A 283 1.19 -32.37 4.96
N ASP A 284 1.32 -33.31 5.89
CA ASP A 284 1.49 -32.97 7.31
C ASP A 284 2.77 -32.15 7.56
N TYR A 285 3.86 -32.45 6.84
CA TYR A 285 5.06 -31.62 6.87
C TYR A 285 4.83 -30.22 6.28
N ILE A 286 4.23 -30.11 5.09
CA ILE A 286 3.94 -28.83 4.42
C ILE A 286 3.09 -27.91 5.30
N PHE A 287 2.04 -28.45 5.93
CA PHE A 287 1.18 -27.69 6.84
C PHE A 287 1.82 -27.47 8.22
N GLY A 288 2.80 -28.30 8.59
CA GLY A 288 3.60 -28.18 9.81
C GLY A 288 4.70 -27.13 9.77
N LEU A 289 5.23 -26.79 8.57
CA LEU A 289 6.38 -25.89 8.37
C LEU A 289 6.32 -24.60 9.20
N ARG A 290 5.14 -23.95 9.25
CA ARG A 290 4.92 -22.72 10.03
C ARG A 290 5.15 -22.92 11.52
N THR A 291 4.76 -24.08 12.05
CA THR A 291 4.76 -24.40 13.49
C THR A 291 6.01 -25.12 13.95
N THR A 292 6.63 -25.93 13.09
CA THR A 292 7.79 -26.74 13.44
C THR A 292 9.10 -25.99 13.27
N ASN A 293 9.20 -25.12 12.26
CA ASN A 293 10.44 -24.44 11.88
C ASN A 293 10.31 -22.92 12.05
N THR A 294 10.86 -22.38 13.16
CA THR A 294 10.81 -20.94 13.46
C THR A 294 11.46 -20.08 12.37
N SER A 295 12.52 -20.57 11.72
CA SER A 295 13.17 -19.85 10.61
C SER A 295 12.30 -19.73 9.36
N LEU A 296 11.40 -20.70 9.13
CA LEU A 296 10.52 -20.76 7.96
C LEU A 296 9.11 -20.27 8.25
N GLN A 297 8.86 -19.76 9.46
CA GLN A 297 7.53 -19.37 9.93
C GLN A 297 6.81 -18.37 9.01
N HIS A 298 7.56 -17.46 8.38
CA HIS A 298 7.03 -16.46 7.44
C HIS A 298 7.39 -16.74 5.98
N SER A 299 8.09 -17.85 5.69
CA SER A 299 8.55 -18.19 4.35
C SER A 299 7.45 -18.90 3.56
N THR A 300 6.56 -18.13 2.96
CA THR A 300 5.38 -18.63 2.23
C THR A 300 5.72 -19.26 0.87
N LYS A 301 6.92 -18.99 0.32
CA LYS A 301 7.39 -19.59 -0.93
C LYS A 301 7.69 -21.08 -0.80
N VAL A 302 8.17 -21.53 0.36
CA VAL A 302 8.60 -22.93 0.59
C VAL A 302 7.45 -23.92 0.46
N PRO A 303 6.29 -23.78 1.15
CA PRO A 303 5.19 -24.72 0.98
C PRO A 303 4.67 -24.75 -0.47
N ALA A 304 4.64 -23.61 -1.16
CA ALA A 304 4.26 -23.52 -2.56
C ALA A 304 5.24 -24.26 -3.48
N ALA A 305 6.55 -24.11 -3.23
CA ALA A 305 7.59 -24.79 -3.98
C ALA A 305 7.55 -26.30 -3.80
N ILE A 306 7.31 -26.82 -2.59
CA ILE A 306 7.18 -28.26 -2.34
C ILE A 306 5.99 -28.82 -3.13
N VAL A 307 4.80 -28.22 -3.00
CA VAL A 307 3.59 -28.67 -3.72
C VAL A 307 3.83 -28.65 -5.24
N PHE A 308 4.44 -27.59 -5.75
CA PHE A 308 4.78 -27.49 -7.18
C PHE A 308 5.75 -28.59 -7.63
N GLN A 309 6.83 -28.84 -6.88
CA GLN A 309 7.81 -29.89 -7.21
C GLN A 309 7.21 -31.31 -7.19
N LEU A 310 6.26 -31.58 -6.29
CA LEU A 310 5.51 -32.84 -6.28
C LEU A 310 4.61 -32.96 -7.53
N VAL A 311 3.85 -31.92 -7.86
CA VAL A 311 3.02 -31.87 -9.08
C VAL A 311 3.86 -32.01 -10.35
N ARG A 312 5.06 -31.42 -10.40
CA ARG A 312 5.99 -31.59 -11.53
C ARG A 312 6.40 -33.04 -11.71
N TYR A 313 6.71 -33.76 -10.63
CA TYR A 313 7.08 -35.16 -10.70
C TYR A 313 5.94 -36.04 -11.24
N SER A 314 4.72 -35.88 -10.70
CA SER A 314 3.57 -36.67 -11.13
C SER A 314 3.15 -36.40 -12.58
N HIS A 315 3.23 -35.14 -13.02
CA HIS A 315 2.87 -34.73 -14.37
C HIS A 315 3.95 -35.08 -15.42
N PHE A 316 5.21 -34.67 -15.21
CA PHE A 316 6.27 -34.79 -16.23
C PHE A 316 7.00 -36.13 -16.23
N LYS A 317 7.05 -36.86 -15.11
CA LYS A 317 7.82 -38.11 -15.01
C LYS A 317 6.94 -39.34 -14.89
N VAL A 318 5.92 -39.29 -14.04
CA VAL A 318 4.97 -40.41 -13.88
C VAL A 318 3.91 -40.41 -14.98
N HIS A 319 3.62 -39.24 -15.56
CA HIS A 319 2.56 -39.04 -16.57
C HIS A 319 1.17 -39.53 -16.12
N SER A 320 0.88 -39.46 -14.81
CA SER A 320 -0.42 -39.81 -14.27
C SER A 320 -1.24 -38.56 -13.97
N LYS A 321 -2.36 -38.43 -14.68
CA LYS A 321 -3.33 -37.35 -14.46
C LYS A 321 -4.05 -37.53 -13.14
N GLU A 322 -4.45 -38.77 -12.83
CA GLU A 322 -5.21 -39.13 -11.62
C GLU A 322 -4.41 -38.83 -10.36
N LEU A 323 -3.12 -39.19 -10.32
CA LEU A 323 -2.26 -38.90 -9.18
C LEU A 323 -2.08 -37.40 -8.96
N THR A 324 -1.93 -36.64 -10.04
CA THR A 324 -1.73 -35.18 -9.98
C THR A 324 -2.98 -34.47 -9.46
N GLU A 325 -4.17 -34.87 -9.95
CA GLU A 325 -5.45 -34.37 -9.48
C GLU A 325 -5.69 -34.75 -8.02
N PHE A 326 -5.46 -36.01 -7.65
CA PHE A 326 -5.63 -36.50 -6.27
C PHE A 326 -4.73 -35.77 -5.27
N LEU A 327 -3.45 -35.57 -5.60
CA LEU A 327 -2.51 -34.79 -4.78
C LEU A 327 -3.02 -33.37 -4.55
N PHE A 328 -3.44 -32.69 -5.62
CA PHE A 328 -3.93 -31.32 -5.53
C PHE A 328 -5.26 -31.24 -4.75
N GLU A 329 -6.19 -32.16 -4.95
CA GLU A 329 -7.44 -32.24 -4.19
C GLU A 329 -7.18 -32.45 -2.69
N CYS A 330 -6.26 -33.34 -2.34
CA CYS A 330 -5.86 -33.58 -0.95
C CYS A 330 -5.23 -32.33 -0.32
N PHE A 331 -4.36 -31.63 -1.06
CA PHE A 331 -3.81 -30.34 -0.63
C PHE A 331 -4.92 -29.30 -0.39
N VAL A 332 -5.85 -29.12 -1.34
CA VAL A 332 -6.96 -28.16 -1.24
C VAL A 332 -7.90 -28.52 -0.08
N ALA A 333 -8.24 -29.80 0.10
CA ALA A 333 -9.10 -30.26 1.19
C ALA A 333 -8.45 -30.02 2.57
N ARG A 334 -7.14 -30.26 2.69
CA ARG A 334 -6.37 -29.96 3.90
C ARG A 334 -6.31 -28.46 4.16
N LEU A 335 -6.04 -27.66 3.12
CA LEU A 335 -6.03 -26.20 3.20
C LEU A 335 -7.36 -25.65 3.71
N ARG A 336 -8.47 -26.05 3.08
CA ARG A 336 -9.83 -25.65 3.51
C ARG A 336 -10.13 -26.03 4.95
N THR A 337 -9.57 -27.14 5.42
CA THR A 337 -9.71 -27.59 6.80
C THR A 337 -8.92 -26.71 7.77
N VAL A 338 -7.66 -26.42 7.46
CA VAL A 338 -6.77 -25.61 8.32
C VAL A 338 -7.22 -24.15 8.38
N THR A 339 -7.72 -23.61 7.27
CA THR A 339 -8.16 -22.21 7.18
C THR A 339 -9.64 -22.01 7.51
N ASN A 340 -10.36 -23.09 7.86
CA ASN A 340 -11.80 -23.08 8.15
C ASN A 340 -12.67 -22.47 7.03
N THR A 341 -12.32 -22.71 5.76
CA THR A 341 -13.02 -22.16 4.58
C THR A 341 -13.99 -23.16 3.93
N LYS A 342 -14.34 -24.25 4.63
CA LYS A 342 -15.04 -25.43 4.06
C LYS A 342 -16.42 -25.18 3.44
N SER A 343 -17.17 -24.16 3.88
CA SER A 343 -18.62 -24.14 3.62
C SER A 343 -19.10 -23.20 2.51
N GLY A 344 -18.32 -22.22 2.04
CA GLY A 344 -18.81 -21.16 1.13
C GLY A 344 -20.00 -20.32 1.66
N VAL A 345 -20.60 -20.73 2.78
CA VAL A 345 -21.70 -20.11 3.51
C VAL A 345 -21.17 -19.79 4.89
N PHE A 346 -20.73 -18.55 5.06
CA PHE A 346 -20.32 -18.03 6.35
C PHE A 346 -21.54 -17.70 7.19
N ASN A 347 -21.73 -18.41 8.29
CA ASN A 347 -22.81 -18.12 9.22
C ASN A 347 -22.30 -17.13 10.28
N MET A 348 -22.49 -15.83 10.02
CA MET A 348 -22.14 -14.76 10.98
C MET A 348 -22.86 -14.87 12.34
N ALA A 349 -23.84 -15.76 12.47
CA ALA A 349 -24.67 -15.93 13.67
C ALA A 349 -24.10 -16.86 14.76
N VAL A 350 -22.97 -17.55 14.54
CA VAL A 350 -22.51 -18.61 15.47
C VAL A 350 -21.74 -18.06 16.69
N ALA A 351 -21.41 -16.77 16.73
CA ALA A 351 -20.60 -16.20 17.82
C ALA A 351 -21.38 -15.85 19.12
N GLU A 352 -22.72 -15.88 19.12
CA GLU A 352 -23.51 -15.39 20.28
C GLU A 352 -24.03 -16.46 21.24
N GLN A 353 -23.95 -17.76 20.92
CA GLN A 353 -24.68 -18.77 21.72
C GLN A 353 -24.00 -19.21 23.02
N ASN A 354 -22.69 -19.02 23.17
CA ASN A 354 -21.98 -19.34 24.40
C ASN A 354 -21.34 -18.05 24.91
N GLY A 355 -21.81 -17.53 26.04
CA GLY A 355 -21.42 -16.25 26.64
C GLY A 355 -19.94 -16.06 27.03
N ASP A 356 -19.03 -16.85 26.47
CA ASP A 356 -17.59 -16.65 26.52
C ASP A 356 -17.14 -15.72 25.39
N LYS A 357 -16.85 -14.47 25.75
CA LYS A 357 -16.26 -13.46 24.85
C LYS A 357 -14.95 -13.93 24.19
N THR A 358 -14.28 -14.92 24.78
CA THR A 358 -13.05 -15.55 24.31
C THR A 358 -13.28 -16.57 23.19
N ALA A 359 -14.42 -17.27 23.18
CA ALA A 359 -14.74 -18.27 22.15
C ALA A 359 -15.10 -17.63 20.80
N ALA A 360 -15.68 -16.42 20.82
CA ALA A 360 -15.95 -15.63 19.62
C ALA A 360 -14.65 -15.22 18.87
N LEU A 361 -13.52 -15.09 19.58
CA LEU A 361 -12.23 -14.73 18.99
C LEU A 361 -11.52 -15.93 18.32
N LEU A 362 -11.79 -17.15 18.81
CA LEU A 362 -11.21 -18.41 18.31
C LEU A 362 -11.94 -18.94 17.07
N GLY A 363 -13.22 -18.58 16.87
CA GLY A 363 -13.99 -18.92 15.67
C GLY A 363 -13.72 -18.01 14.45
N ALA A 364 -13.05 -16.87 14.65
CA ALA A 364 -12.85 -15.83 13.63
C ALA A 364 -11.70 -16.12 12.64
N GLY A 365 -10.93 -17.20 12.82
CA GLY A 365 -9.78 -17.54 11.98
C GLY A 365 -8.52 -16.73 12.34
N ASP A 366 -7.36 -17.40 12.34
CA ASP A 366 -6.05 -16.78 12.62
C ASP A 366 -5.61 -15.92 11.41
N ILE A 367 -5.55 -14.59 11.60
CA ILE A 367 -5.18 -13.62 10.55
C ILE A 367 -3.79 -13.92 9.99
N VAL A 368 -2.85 -14.33 10.84
CA VAL A 368 -1.47 -14.62 10.44
C VAL A 368 -1.45 -15.89 9.59
N LEU A 369 -2.20 -16.92 9.99
CA LEU A 369 -2.35 -18.16 9.22
C LEU A 369 -3.02 -17.93 7.86
N LEU A 370 -4.09 -17.13 7.82
CA LEU A 370 -4.83 -16.82 6.60
C LEU A 370 -3.97 -16.01 5.62
N SER A 371 -3.23 -15.02 6.11
CA SER A 371 -2.30 -14.24 5.29
C SER A 371 -1.12 -15.09 4.77
N TYR A 372 -0.58 -16.00 5.59
CA TYR A 372 0.46 -16.94 5.17
C TYR A 372 0.00 -17.80 3.98
N TRP A 373 -1.20 -18.40 4.08
CA TRP A 373 -1.74 -19.25 3.02
C TRP A 373 -2.21 -18.45 1.80
N LEU A 374 -2.68 -17.22 1.98
CA LEU A 374 -3.01 -16.31 0.87
C LEU A 374 -1.76 -16.05 0.00
N SER A 375 -0.63 -15.79 0.65
CA SER A 375 0.66 -15.62 -0.04
C SER A 375 1.19 -16.94 -0.63
N ALA A 376 1.14 -18.06 0.10
CA ALA A 376 1.58 -19.35 -0.44
C ALA A 376 0.80 -19.75 -1.71
N ILE A 377 -0.52 -19.49 -1.73
CA ILE A 377 -1.37 -19.74 -2.89
C ILE A 377 -1.02 -18.83 -4.07
N GLN A 378 -0.63 -17.58 -3.83
CA GLN A 378 -0.16 -16.67 -4.87
C GLN A 378 1.10 -17.20 -5.57
N PHE A 379 2.05 -17.76 -4.81
CA PHE A 379 3.30 -18.28 -5.35
C PHE A 379 3.04 -19.57 -6.12
N LEU A 380 2.15 -20.42 -5.60
CA LEU A 380 1.73 -21.63 -6.30
C LEU A 380 1.02 -21.30 -7.63
N HIS A 381 0.17 -20.26 -7.65
CA HIS A 381 -0.44 -19.76 -8.88
C HIS A 381 0.60 -19.29 -9.90
N PHE A 382 1.61 -18.54 -9.46
CA PHE A 382 2.73 -18.12 -10.30
C PHE A 382 3.49 -19.30 -10.91
N TYR A 383 3.80 -20.32 -10.10
CA TYR A 383 4.52 -21.50 -10.59
C TYR A 383 3.72 -22.30 -11.61
N PHE A 384 2.42 -22.47 -11.39
CA PHE A 384 1.54 -23.19 -12.29
C PHE A 384 1.31 -22.44 -13.60
N ALA A 385 1.16 -21.11 -13.54
CA ALA A 385 1.03 -20.26 -14.72
C ALA A 385 2.29 -20.32 -15.58
N LYS A 386 3.48 -20.24 -14.95
CA LYS A 386 4.77 -20.27 -15.66
C LYS A 386 5.11 -21.64 -16.26
N ALA A 387 4.65 -22.73 -15.64
CA ALA A 387 4.79 -24.10 -16.16
C ALA A 387 3.68 -24.53 -17.13
N ASN A 388 2.75 -23.63 -17.48
CA ASN A 388 1.60 -23.91 -18.36
C ASN A 388 0.71 -25.10 -17.90
N LEU A 389 0.64 -25.38 -16.60
CA LEU A 389 -0.11 -26.51 -16.04
C LEU A 389 -1.64 -26.33 -16.16
N TYR A 390 -2.13 -25.09 -16.25
CA TYR A 390 -3.56 -24.81 -16.36
C TYR A 390 -4.19 -25.27 -17.66
N HIS A 391 -3.38 -25.47 -18.71
CA HIS A 391 -3.82 -26.06 -19.96
C HIS A 391 -4.31 -27.50 -19.76
N ASP A 392 -3.54 -28.31 -19.02
CA ASP A 392 -3.83 -29.73 -18.82
C ASP A 392 -4.83 -29.98 -17.67
N TYR A 393 -4.84 -29.06 -16.69
CA TYR A 393 -5.67 -29.11 -15.49
C TYR A 393 -6.47 -27.79 -15.29
N PRO A 394 -7.50 -27.51 -16.12
CA PRO A 394 -8.28 -26.28 -16.02
C PRO A 394 -9.05 -26.14 -14.69
N ALA A 395 -9.38 -27.27 -14.04
CA ALA A 395 -10.04 -27.30 -12.74
C ALA A 395 -9.18 -26.64 -11.65
N PHE A 396 -7.84 -26.70 -11.77
CA PHE A 396 -6.95 -26.10 -10.77
C PHE A 396 -7.16 -24.59 -10.69
N LEU A 397 -7.30 -23.92 -11.83
CA LEU A 397 -7.51 -22.47 -11.88
C LEU A 397 -8.81 -22.04 -11.16
N GLN A 398 -9.90 -22.79 -11.34
CA GLN A 398 -11.15 -22.54 -10.63
C GLN A 398 -11.00 -22.72 -9.12
N GLU A 399 -10.26 -23.74 -8.68
CA GLU A 399 -9.99 -23.97 -7.26
C GLU A 399 -9.13 -22.85 -6.67
N PHE A 400 -8.13 -22.33 -7.40
CA PHE A 400 -7.35 -21.16 -6.98
C PHE A 400 -8.23 -19.93 -6.77
N VAL A 401 -9.15 -19.64 -7.69
CA VAL A 401 -10.11 -18.53 -7.56
C VAL A 401 -10.98 -18.72 -6.32
N ASN A 402 -11.55 -19.92 -6.14
CA ASN A 402 -12.42 -20.23 -4.99
C ASN A 402 -11.69 -20.12 -3.64
N ILE A 403 -10.46 -20.65 -3.56
CA ILE A 403 -9.65 -20.62 -2.35
C ILE A 403 -9.27 -19.17 -2.02
N THR A 404 -8.80 -18.41 -3.01
CA THR A 404 -8.37 -17.02 -2.80
C THR A 404 -9.54 -16.15 -2.32
N GLN A 405 -10.71 -16.26 -2.96
CA GLN A 405 -11.92 -15.55 -2.51
C GLN A 405 -12.30 -15.95 -1.07
N SER A 406 -12.27 -17.26 -0.76
CA SER A 406 -12.62 -17.75 0.59
C SER A 406 -11.62 -17.28 1.66
N LEU A 407 -10.33 -17.24 1.34
CA LEU A 407 -9.28 -16.73 2.23
C LEU A 407 -9.44 -15.24 2.48
N ILE A 408 -9.65 -14.43 1.44
CA ILE A 408 -9.90 -12.99 1.56
C ILE A 408 -11.16 -12.74 2.40
N ALA A 409 -12.25 -13.46 2.15
CA ALA A 409 -13.48 -13.32 2.91
C ALA A 409 -13.29 -13.64 4.40
N THR A 410 -12.61 -14.74 4.72
CA THR A 410 -12.36 -15.17 6.11
C THR A 410 -11.40 -14.21 6.82
N LEU A 411 -10.34 -13.78 6.14
CA LEU A 411 -9.36 -12.82 6.65
C LEU A 411 -10.05 -11.49 6.99
N SER A 412 -10.81 -10.95 6.04
CA SER A 412 -11.55 -9.70 6.21
C SER A 412 -12.61 -9.82 7.30
N PHE A 413 -13.29 -10.96 7.41
CA PHE A 413 -14.24 -11.22 8.49
C PHE A 413 -13.53 -11.28 9.86
N SER A 414 -12.39 -11.95 9.96
CA SER A 414 -11.59 -12.03 11.19
C SER A 414 -11.25 -10.64 11.74
N ILE A 415 -10.76 -9.76 10.85
CA ILE A 415 -10.48 -8.37 11.17
C ILE A 415 -11.74 -7.64 11.60
N ASN A 416 -12.82 -7.83 10.84
CA ASN A 416 -14.09 -7.17 11.10
C ASN A 416 -14.71 -7.57 12.45
N THR A 417 -14.59 -8.81 12.91
CA THR A 417 -15.05 -9.20 14.25
C THR A 417 -14.34 -8.44 15.37
N ARG A 418 -13.05 -8.17 15.21
CA ARG A 418 -12.25 -7.36 16.15
C ARG A 418 -12.63 -5.89 16.10
N LEU A 419 -12.83 -5.35 14.89
CA LEU A 419 -13.26 -3.97 14.70
C LEU A 419 -14.68 -3.72 15.21
N ASN A 420 -15.61 -4.67 15.02
CA ASN A 420 -17.01 -4.54 15.44
C ASN A 420 -17.16 -4.30 16.96
N LEU A 421 -16.27 -4.87 17.78
CA LEU A 421 -16.24 -4.63 19.23
C LEU A 421 -15.85 -3.19 19.58
N LEU A 422 -15.15 -2.51 18.68
CA LEU A 422 -14.63 -1.15 18.87
C LEU A 422 -15.54 -0.07 18.26
N VAL A 423 -16.42 -0.40 17.31
CA VAL A 423 -17.25 0.58 16.58
C VAL A 423 -18.05 1.49 17.51
N ASP A 424 -18.75 0.92 18.50
CA ASP A 424 -19.61 1.72 19.39
C ASP A 424 -18.79 2.71 20.22
N ASP A 425 -17.70 2.25 20.79
CA ASP A 425 -16.93 3.02 21.77
C ASP A 425 -15.94 3.97 21.10
N CYS A 426 -15.34 3.58 19.97
CA CYS A 426 -14.32 4.37 19.25
C CYS A 426 -14.91 5.30 18.18
N LEU A 427 -15.99 4.91 17.49
CA LEU A 427 -16.51 5.68 16.35
C LEU A 427 -17.86 6.36 16.66
N LEU A 428 -18.80 5.65 17.26
CA LEU A 428 -20.17 6.17 17.44
C LEU A 428 -20.36 7.02 18.70
N LYS A 429 -19.77 6.60 19.83
CA LYS A 429 -19.92 7.29 21.12
C LYS A 429 -18.75 8.17 21.49
N PHE A 430 -17.58 7.98 20.88
CA PHE A 430 -16.37 8.74 21.19
C PHE A 430 -16.55 10.23 20.88
N THR A 431 -16.46 11.07 21.91
CA THR A 431 -16.63 12.53 21.82
C THR A 431 -15.39 13.24 22.35
N ASN A 432 -14.70 13.99 21.48
CA ASN A 432 -13.72 15.01 21.89
C ASN A 432 -14.36 16.41 22.03
N LEU A 433 -15.54 16.62 21.45
CA LEU A 433 -16.28 17.88 21.58
C LEU A 433 -17.12 17.88 22.86
N VAL A 434 -16.81 18.81 23.77
CA VAL A 434 -17.59 19.10 24.98
C VAL A 434 -19.04 19.47 24.63
N ASP A 435 -19.24 20.22 23.54
CA ASP A 435 -20.55 20.69 23.07
C ASP A 435 -21.52 19.59 22.61
N VAL A 436 -21.04 18.41 22.19
CA VAL A 436 -21.95 17.33 21.74
C VAL A 436 -22.62 16.63 22.93
N SER A 437 -22.02 16.70 24.11
CA SER A 437 -22.58 16.13 25.34
C SER A 437 -23.71 16.98 25.95
N SER A 438 -23.73 18.29 25.63
CA SER A 438 -24.68 19.27 26.16
C SER A 438 -25.90 19.53 25.26
N VAL A 439 -25.97 18.92 24.07
CA VAL A 439 -27.07 19.10 23.12
C VAL A 439 -28.40 18.59 23.68
N LEU A 440 -29.38 19.49 23.78
CA LEU A 440 -30.75 19.20 24.19
C LEU A 440 -31.60 18.84 22.97
N TYR A 441 -32.48 17.84 23.10
CA TYR A 441 -33.38 17.40 22.02
C TYR A 441 -34.82 17.83 22.27
N ALA A 442 -35.52 18.25 21.21
CA ALA A 442 -36.88 18.78 21.29
C ALA A 442 -37.92 17.76 21.83
N LYS A 443 -37.66 16.45 21.69
CA LYS A 443 -38.53 15.37 22.20
C LYS A 443 -38.24 14.98 23.66
N ASP A 444 -37.11 15.41 24.23
CA ASP A 444 -36.69 15.08 25.59
C ASP A 444 -37.18 16.12 26.62
N TRP A 445 -38.06 17.06 26.20
CA TRP A 445 -38.73 18.05 27.03
C TRP A 445 -39.85 17.44 27.89
N ASN A 446 -39.51 16.41 28.68
CA ASN A 446 -40.38 15.95 29.75
C ASN A 446 -40.06 16.75 31.02
N LEU A 447 -40.90 17.76 31.24
CA LEU A 447 -40.98 18.60 32.43
C LEU A 447 -40.95 17.76 33.73
N PHE A 448 -40.11 18.18 34.69
CA PHE A 448 -40.12 17.77 36.11
C PHE A 448 -39.70 16.32 36.47
N LYS A 449 -38.48 15.93 36.12
CA LYS A 449 -37.68 15.09 37.03
C LYS A 449 -36.36 15.80 37.28
N ASN A 450 -36.09 16.13 38.55
CA ASN A 450 -34.79 16.59 39.01
C ASN A 450 -33.74 15.57 38.59
N LYS A 451 -33.04 15.82 37.47
CA LYS A 451 -31.72 15.24 37.24
C LYS A 451 -30.74 16.06 38.06
N PRO A 452 -29.91 15.45 38.92
CA PRO A 452 -28.79 16.17 39.50
C PRO A 452 -27.82 16.53 38.36
N ASN A 453 -27.31 17.76 38.38
CA ASN A 453 -26.23 18.28 37.54
C ASN A 453 -26.60 18.59 36.07
N ILE A 454 -27.50 19.56 35.89
CA ILE A 454 -27.45 20.47 34.73
C ILE A 454 -26.96 21.82 35.28
N LYS A 455 -25.67 21.87 35.64
CA LYS A 455 -24.97 23.11 35.99
C LYS A 455 -23.66 23.31 35.22
N ASP A 456 -23.34 22.41 34.29
CA ASP A 456 -22.07 22.46 33.55
C ASP A 456 -22.37 22.97 32.13
N GLN A 457 -22.68 24.27 32.02
CA GLN A 457 -22.30 25.02 30.84
C GLN A 457 -20.83 25.43 31.05
N PRO A 458 -19.94 25.34 30.04
CA PRO A 458 -18.56 25.84 30.14
C PRO A 458 -18.59 27.37 30.20
N SER A 459 -18.96 27.87 31.36
CA SER A 459 -19.08 29.28 31.72
C SER A 459 -18.33 29.58 33.00
N THR A 460 -17.72 28.55 33.59
CA THR A 460 -16.90 28.66 34.79
C THR A 460 -15.45 28.67 34.35
N TYR A 461 -14.70 29.62 34.90
CA TYR A 461 -13.24 29.74 34.79
C TYR A 461 -12.52 28.38 34.95
N ASP A 462 -13.06 27.48 35.78
CA ASP A 462 -12.52 26.15 36.07
C ASP A 462 -12.58 25.17 34.87
N ASP A 463 -13.62 25.22 34.01
CA ASP A 463 -13.69 24.35 32.81
C ASP A 463 -12.70 24.81 31.73
N ILE A 464 -12.48 26.13 31.62
CA ILE A 464 -11.45 26.72 30.75
C ILE A 464 -10.06 26.35 31.28
N LEU A 465 -9.90 26.31 32.60
CA LEU A 465 -8.66 25.88 33.26
C LEU A 465 -8.38 24.39 32.99
N ASP A 466 -9.38 23.52 33.08
CA ASP A 466 -9.24 22.09 32.79
C ASP A 466 -8.98 21.80 31.30
N MET A 467 -9.47 22.64 30.38
CA MET A 467 -9.08 22.59 28.95
C MET A 467 -7.62 23.00 28.69
N LEU A 468 -7.03 23.82 29.57
CA LEU A 468 -5.64 24.27 29.47
C LEU A 468 -4.64 23.24 30.02
N TYR A 469 -5.11 22.23 30.76
CA TYR A 469 -4.28 21.13 31.26
C TYR A 469 -4.46 19.85 30.44
N PRO A 470 -3.40 19.04 30.26
CA PRO A 470 -3.52 17.77 29.56
C PRO A 470 -4.53 16.85 30.27
N PRO A 471 -5.40 16.16 29.50
CA PRO A 471 -6.47 15.34 30.05
C PRO A 471 -5.93 14.24 30.98
N THR A 472 -6.73 13.85 31.97
CA THR A 472 -6.30 12.84 32.95
C THR A 472 -5.98 11.50 32.27
N MET A 473 -5.07 10.70 32.86
CA MET A 473 -4.67 9.39 32.31
C MET A 473 -5.86 8.46 32.00
N LYS A 474 -6.96 8.54 32.77
CA LYS A 474 -8.19 7.77 32.50
C LYS A 474 -8.95 8.26 31.27
N GLU A 475 -8.84 9.53 30.91
CA GLU A 475 -9.46 10.10 29.71
C GLU A 475 -8.62 9.86 28.46
N LEU A 476 -7.28 9.93 28.58
CA LEU A 476 -6.34 9.51 27.54
C LEU A 476 -6.49 8.02 27.21
N MET A 477 -6.85 7.19 28.19
CA MET A 477 -7.10 5.76 28.02
C MET A 477 -8.50 5.42 27.46
N LYS A 478 -9.37 6.41 27.18
CA LYS A 478 -10.66 6.14 26.54
C LYS A 478 -10.42 5.55 25.13
N PRO A 479 -11.18 4.52 24.73
CA PRO A 479 -11.03 3.91 23.41
C PRO A 479 -11.33 4.95 22.33
N SER A 480 -10.28 5.42 21.65
CA SER A 480 -10.34 6.45 20.63
C SER A 480 -10.34 5.83 19.22
N PRO A 481 -10.68 6.60 18.17
CA PRO A 481 -10.55 6.15 16.78
C PRO A 481 -9.14 5.61 16.45
N LEU A 482 -8.10 6.04 17.17
CA LEU A 482 -6.74 5.51 17.00
C LEU A 482 -6.65 4.01 17.26
N LYS A 483 -7.39 3.49 18.25
CA LYS A 483 -7.41 2.04 18.52
C LYS A 483 -8.05 1.26 17.38
N TYR A 484 -9.00 1.88 16.68
CA TYR A 484 -9.62 1.32 15.49
C TYR A 484 -8.61 1.25 14.33
N VAL A 485 -7.85 2.33 14.14
CA VAL A 485 -6.78 2.44 13.13
C VAL A 485 -5.61 1.48 13.41
N GLN A 486 -5.22 1.29 14.66
CA GLN A 486 -4.17 0.32 15.04
C GLN A 486 -4.47 -1.10 14.58
N VAL A 487 -5.74 -1.53 14.58
CA VAL A 487 -6.13 -2.85 14.07
C VAL A 487 -5.96 -2.94 12.55
N LEU A 488 -6.20 -1.84 11.82
CA LEU A 488 -5.94 -1.75 10.38
C LEU A 488 -4.44 -1.74 10.06
N GLY A 489 -3.63 -1.04 10.87
CA GLY A 489 -2.17 -1.09 10.78
C GLY A 489 -1.60 -2.48 11.05
N ALA A 490 -2.17 -3.21 12.01
CA ALA A 490 -1.79 -4.61 12.25
C ALA A 490 -2.12 -5.53 11.05
N LEU A 491 -3.23 -5.28 10.34
CA LEU A 491 -3.53 -5.99 9.09
C LEU A 491 -2.48 -5.68 8.02
N ASP A 492 -2.12 -4.40 7.83
CA ASP A 492 -1.12 -3.99 6.85
C ASP A 492 0.23 -4.68 7.10
N TYR A 493 0.67 -4.64 8.36
CA TYR A 493 1.89 -5.31 8.80
C TYR A 493 1.89 -6.82 8.49
N VAL A 494 0.79 -7.52 8.80
CA VAL A 494 0.68 -8.97 8.56
C VAL A 494 0.60 -9.32 7.07
N LEU A 495 0.02 -8.46 6.24
CA LEU A 495 0.02 -8.67 4.79
C LEU A 495 1.40 -8.43 4.17
N LYS A 496 2.14 -7.43 4.68
CA LYS A 496 3.52 -7.12 4.25
C LYS A 496 4.54 -8.17 4.68
N ILE A 497 4.47 -8.67 5.92
CA ILE A 497 5.43 -9.67 6.43
C ILE A 497 5.39 -10.99 5.62
N HIS A 498 4.24 -11.36 5.07
CA HIS A 498 4.08 -12.53 4.22
C HIS A 498 4.21 -12.23 2.72
N ASP A 499 4.60 -11.00 2.35
CA ASP A 499 4.73 -10.55 0.95
C ASP A 499 3.47 -10.83 0.11
N VAL A 500 2.27 -10.53 0.64
CA VAL A 500 1.03 -10.70 -0.12
C VAL A 500 0.98 -9.70 -1.28
N ASP A 501 0.61 -10.19 -2.46
CA ASP A 501 0.48 -9.41 -3.68
C ASP A 501 -0.44 -8.17 -3.49
N PRO A 502 -0.06 -6.97 -3.95
CA PRO A 502 -0.81 -5.73 -3.85
C PRO A 502 -2.22 -5.85 -4.37
N LEU A 503 -2.46 -6.60 -5.45
CA LEU A 503 -3.80 -6.78 -6.00
C LEU A 503 -4.67 -7.54 -5.01
N LEU A 504 -4.12 -8.56 -4.35
CA LEU A 504 -4.80 -9.31 -3.29
C LEU A 504 -4.95 -8.46 -2.01
N ARG A 505 -3.97 -7.61 -1.68
CA ARG A 505 -4.06 -6.66 -0.56
C ARG A 505 -5.17 -5.62 -0.79
N LEU A 506 -5.26 -5.01 -1.98
CA LEU A 506 -6.33 -4.06 -2.33
C LEU A 506 -7.70 -4.72 -2.28
N GLN A 507 -7.83 -5.95 -2.77
CA GLN A 507 -9.07 -6.73 -2.66
C GLN A 507 -9.45 -7.02 -1.20
N THR A 508 -8.47 -7.38 -0.37
CA THR A 508 -8.65 -7.55 1.07
C THR A 508 -9.15 -6.28 1.73
N TYR A 509 -8.49 -5.14 1.49
CA TYR A 509 -8.92 -3.86 2.03
C TYR A 509 -10.32 -3.46 1.55
N SER A 510 -10.62 -3.63 0.27
CA SER A 510 -11.96 -3.37 -0.27
C SER A 510 -13.04 -4.13 0.51
N GLN A 511 -12.81 -5.42 0.78
CA GLN A 511 -13.73 -6.25 1.55
C GLN A 511 -13.81 -5.83 3.03
N VAL A 512 -12.70 -5.46 3.66
CA VAL A 512 -12.66 -4.94 5.04
C VAL A 512 -13.46 -3.64 5.14
N PHE A 513 -13.19 -2.66 4.27
CA PHE A 513 -13.89 -1.37 4.28
C PHE A 513 -15.37 -1.49 3.93
N TYR A 514 -15.76 -2.45 3.07
CA TYR A 514 -17.16 -2.79 2.84
C TYR A 514 -17.85 -3.25 4.13
N TYR A 515 -17.24 -4.16 4.89
CA TYR A 515 -17.80 -4.63 6.15
C TYR A 515 -17.87 -3.53 7.21
N ILE A 516 -16.83 -2.72 7.34
CA ILE A 516 -16.82 -1.54 8.23
C ILE A 516 -17.98 -0.61 7.88
N ASN A 517 -18.13 -0.28 6.59
CA ASN A 517 -19.20 0.57 6.10
C ASN A 517 -20.57 -0.04 6.41
N ALA A 518 -20.80 -1.32 6.09
CA ALA A 518 -22.07 -1.99 6.36
C ALA A 518 -22.44 -1.98 7.85
N ILE A 519 -21.48 -2.21 8.75
CA ILE A 519 -21.73 -2.19 10.20
C ILE A 519 -22.06 -0.78 10.69
N ILE A 520 -21.24 0.21 10.36
CA ILE A 520 -21.43 1.59 10.82
C ILE A 520 -22.77 2.11 10.28
N PHE A 521 -23.01 1.95 8.97
CA PHE A 521 -24.24 2.35 8.30
C PHE A 521 -25.47 1.71 8.95
N ASN A 522 -25.47 0.38 9.14
CA ASN A 522 -26.60 -0.34 9.71
C ASN A 522 -26.86 0.05 11.18
N ARG A 523 -25.80 0.29 11.98
CA ARG A 523 -25.94 0.77 13.37
C ARG A 523 -26.58 2.15 13.43
N ILE A 524 -26.19 3.07 12.55
CA ILE A 524 -26.83 4.40 12.44
C ILE A 524 -28.30 4.25 12.02
N MET A 525 -28.59 3.46 10.98
CA MET A 525 -29.95 3.25 10.47
C MET A 525 -30.88 2.49 11.42
N ALA A 526 -30.34 1.74 12.37
CA ALA A 526 -31.10 1.05 13.41
C ALA A 526 -31.41 1.94 14.62
N ASN A 527 -30.56 2.92 14.94
CA ASN A 527 -30.64 3.65 16.20
C ASN A 527 -30.93 5.16 16.02
N SER A 528 -32.17 5.55 16.30
CA SER A 528 -32.59 6.96 16.29
C SER A 528 -31.75 7.88 17.19
N LYS A 529 -31.04 7.38 18.23
CA LYS A 529 -30.20 8.20 19.09
C LYS A 529 -28.95 8.74 18.40
N LEU A 530 -28.51 8.08 17.32
CA LEU A 530 -27.35 8.46 16.54
C LEU A 530 -27.72 9.42 15.39
N CYS A 531 -29.01 9.56 15.10
CA CYS A 531 -29.53 10.39 14.02
C CYS A 531 -29.89 11.80 14.50
N SER A 532 -28.87 12.63 14.73
CA SER A 532 -29.00 14.08 14.95
C SER A 532 -27.86 14.81 14.25
N ARG A 533 -27.97 16.12 14.07
CA ARG A 533 -26.93 16.93 13.43
C ARG A 533 -25.61 16.86 14.19
N ALA A 534 -25.61 17.08 15.50
CA ALA A 534 -24.41 17.03 16.34
C ALA A 534 -23.75 15.64 16.33
N LYS A 535 -24.53 14.55 16.40
CA LYS A 535 -23.99 13.19 16.31
C LYS A 535 -23.44 12.87 14.94
N ALA A 536 -24.06 13.38 13.87
CA ALA A 536 -23.55 13.18 12.52
C ALA A 536 -22.19 13.88 12.29
N ILE A 537 -22.00 15.09 12.84
CA ILE A 537 -20.70 15.80 12.78
C ILE A 537 -19.64 15.02 13.56
N GLN A 538 -19.97 14.58 14.78
CA GLN A 538 -19.06 13.80 15.63
C GLN A 538 -18.62 12.49 14.95
N ILE A 539 -19.57 11.70 14.44
CA ILE A 539 -19.26 10.44 13.76
C ILE A 539 -18.45 10.71 12.49
N ARG A 540 -18.75 11.79 11.73
CA ARG A 540 -17.99 12.16 10.53
C ARG A 540 -16.52 12.47 10.84
N LEU A 541 -16.24 13.19 11.93
CA LEU A 541 -14.89 13.45 12.40
C LEU A 541 -14.16 12.16 12.82
N ASN A 542 -14.87 11.23 13.47
CA ASN A 542 -14.28 9.94 13.82
C ASN A 542 -14.07 9.03 12.59
N VAL A 543 -14.92 9.13 11.57
CA VAL A 543 -14.75 8.40 10.30
C VAL A 543 -13.63 9.01 9.45
N SER A 544 -13.39 10.33 9.53
CA SER A 544 -12.31 10.96 8.77
C SER A 544 -10.93 10.45 9.21
N THR A 545 -10.75 10.00 10.45
CA THR A 545 -9.49 9.34 10.85
C THR A 545 -9.22 8.05 10.06
N LEU A 546 -10.26 7.37 9.57
CA LEU A 546 -10.12 6.22 8.67
C LEU A 546 -9.72 6.67 7.26
N GLU A 547 -10.24 7.81 6.80
CA GLU A 547 -9.82 8.41 5.53
C GLU A 547 -8.36 8.91 5.59
N ASP A 548 -7.94 9.49 6.72
CA ASP A 548 -6.57 9.94 6.94
C ASP A 548 -5.61 8.74 6.99
N TRP A 549 -6.01 7.63 7.63
CA TRP A 549 -5.25 6.38 7.56
C TRP A 549 -5.13 5.85 6.13
N LEU A 550 -6.23 5.88 5.36
CA LEU A 550 -6.21 5.51 3.94
C LEU A 550 -5.30 6.40 3.08
N ARG A 551 -5.12 7.68 3.44
CA ARG A 551 -4.18 8.57 2.76
C ARG A 551 -2.74 8.27 3.13
N SER A 552 -2.45 8.07 4.41
CA SER A 552 -1.09 7.73 4.88
C SER A 552 -0.58 6.36 4.41
N HIS A 553 -1.48 5.41 4.14
CA HIS A 553 -1.13 4.05 3.67
C HIS A 553 -1.48 3.85 2.18
N ASN A 554 -1.61 4.94 1.42
CA ASN A 554 -2.04 4.88 0.03
C ASN A 554 -0.95 4.27 -0.86
N TYR A 555 -1.34 3.33 -1.71
CA TYR A 555 -0.47 2.83 -2.79
C TYR A 555 -1.33 2.52 -4.02
N SER A 556 -0.69 2.49 -5.19
CA SER A 556 -1.32 2.10 -6.46
C SER A 556 -0.56 0.91 -7.09
N ILE A 557 -1.19 0.24 -8.05
CA ILE A 557 -0.59 -0.90 -8.76
C ILE A 557 -0.43 -0.50 -10.21
N TYR A 558 0.70 -0.89 -10.81
CA TYR A 558 0.90 -0.77 -12.24
C TYR A 558 -0.23 -1.47 -13.00
N LYS A 559 -0.94 -0.71 -13.85
CA LYS A 559 -1.98 -1.24 -14.71
C LYS A 559 -1.35 -1.71 -16.02
N PRO A 560 -1.35 -3.02 -16.33
CA PRO A 560 -0.80 -3.50 -17.60
C PRO A 560 -1.71 -3.17 -18.78
N ASP A 561 -1.13 -3.17 -19.98
CA ASP A 561 -1.84 -2.93 -21.26
C ASP A 561 -3.03 -3.88 -21.45
N LYS A 562 -2.89 -5.14 -21.00
CA LYS A 562 -3.94 -6.15 -20.96
C LYS A 562 -4.11 -6.65 -19.52
N ALA A 563 -4.97 -6.02 -18.73
CA ALA A 563 -5.34 -6.48 -17.40
C ALA A 563 -6.40 -7.59 -17.48
N GLY A 564 -6.32 -8.59 -16.60
CA GLY A 564 -7.20 -9.76 -16.63
C GLY A 564 -6.79 -10.79 -17.69
N GLY A 565 -7.76 -11.53 -18.23
CA GLY A 565 -7.49 -12.56 -19.25
C GLY A 565 -7.00 -13.88 -18.65
N LEU A 566 -7.44 -14.22 -17.43
CA LEU A 566 -7.12 -15.51 -16.81
C LEU A 566 -7.58 -16.71 -17.65
N ILE A 567 -8.64 -16.51 -18.44
CA ILE A 567 -9.15 -17.50 -19.39
C ILE A 567 -8.12 -17.80 -20.50
N ASP A 568 -7.25 -16.85 -20.86
CA ASP A 568 -6.22 -17.06 -21.88
C ASP A 568 -5.17 -18.09 -21.42
N LEU A 569 -4.97 -18.25 -20.11
CA LEU A 569 -4.10 -19.29 -19.53
C LEU A 569 -4.63 -20.71 -19.79
N LEU A 570 -5.91 -20.85 -20.13
CA LEU A 570 -6.53 -22.13 -20.49
C LEU A 570 -6.36 -22.46 -21.99
N LYS A 571 -5.80 -21.54 -22.79
CA LYS A 571 -5.64 -21.61 -24.27
C LYS A 571 -6.87 -22.22 -24.99
N PRO A 572 -8.04 -21.57 -24.91
CA PRO A 572 -9.28 -22.11 -25.48
C PRO A 572 -9.19 -22.34 -27.01
N GLU A 573 -8.31 -21.63 -27.72
CA GLU A 573 -8.11 -21.74 -29.17
C GLU A 573 -7.43 -23.06 -29.62
N GLU A 574 -6.69 -23.73 -28.73
CA GLU A 574 -5.96 -24.98 -29.02
C GLU A 574 -6.78 -26.25 -28.69
N GLY A 575 -8.09 -26.10 -28.43
CA GLY A 575 -8.99 -27.19 -28.04
C GLY A 575 -9.30 -27.27 -26.53
N GLY A 576 -8.97 -26.22 -25.78
CA GLY A 576 -9.25 -26.10 -24.35
C GLY A 576 -10.76 -26.13 -24.03
N HIS A 577 -11.11 -26.73 -22.89
CA HIS A 577 -12.49 -26.74 -22.38
C HIS A 577 -12.99 -25.30 -22.15
N GLN A 578 -14.20 -25.01 -22.60
CA GLN A 578 -14.89 -23.73 -22.39
C GLN A 578 -15.36 -23.63 -20.93
N LEU A 579 -14.42 -23.56 -19.98
CA LEU A 579 -14.70 -23.52 -18.56
C LEU A 579 -15.07 -22.09 -18.16
N LYS A 580 -16.32 -21.89 -17.69
CA LYS A 580 -16.74 -20.60 -17.16
C LYS A 580 -16.22 -20.47 -15.73
N LEU A 581 -15.26 -19.57 -15.53
CA LEU A 581 -14.77 -19.26 -14.19
C LEU A 581 -15.89 -18.61 -13.36
N HIS A 582 -16.12 -19.14 -12.17
CA HIS A 582 -17.03 -18.58 -11.17
C HIS A 582 -16.26 -17.77 -10.13
N ASN A 583 -16.94 -16.81 -9.49
CA ASN A 583 -16.39 -15.94 -8.44
C ASN A 583 -15.27 -14.99 -8.90
N LEU A 584 -15.17 -14.74 -10.20
CA LEU A 584 -14.25 -13.76 -10.76
C LEU A 584 -14.88 -12.37 -10.75
N LEU A 585 -14.05 -11.33 -10.62
CA LEU A 585 -14.45 -9.96 -10.92
C LEU A 585 -14.72 -9.79 -12.43
N ASP A 586 -15.59 -8.85 -12.77
CA ASP A 586 -15.95 -8.58 -14.16
C ASP A 586 -14.77 -7.95 -14.92
N GLU A 587 -14.30 -8.67 -15.95
CA GLU A 587 -13.22 -8.25 -16.86
C GLU A 587 -13.75 -7.46 -18.09
N SER A 588 -15.07 -7.37 -18.26
CA SER A 588 -15.76 -6.81 -19.45
C SER A 588 -15.55 -5.30 -19.67
N SER A 589 -14.88 -4.61 -18.75
CA SER A 589 -14.48 -3.22 -18.90
C SER A 589 -13.22 -3.02 -19.78
N ASN A 590 -12.54 -4.11 -20.16
CA ASN A 590 -11.34 -4.07 -21.03
C ASN A 590 -11.61 -4.41 -22.50
N THR A 591 -12.86 -4.69 -22.91
CA THR A 591 -13.21 -4.84 -24.33
C THR A 591 -13.32 -3.48 -25.02
N GLU A 592 -12.66 -3.34 -26.16
CA GLU A 592 -12.61 -2.12 -26.99
C GLU A 592 -13.99 -1.46 -27.13
N GLY A 593 -14.13 -0.23 -26.63
CA GLY A 593 -15.31 0.63 -26.86
C GLY A 593 -16.21 0.90 -25.65
N ASN A 594 -16.02 0.24 -24.51
CA ASN A 594 -16.71 0.60 -23.27
C ASN A 594 -15.82 1.45 -22.35
N VAL A 595 -16.35 2.56 -21.83
CA VAL A 595 -15.65 3.33 -20.78
C VAL A 595 -15.60 2.46 -19.53
N PRO A 596 -14.41 2.14 -18.99
CA PRO A 596 -14.32 1.27 -17.82
C PRO A 596 -15.04 1.94 -16.64
N ASN A 597 -15.99 1.21 -16.04
CA ASN A 597 -16.70 1.69 -14.86
C ASN A 597 -15.78 1.65 -13.64
N ASN A 598 -14.93 2.67 -13.51
CA ASN A 598 -13.88 2.78 -12.50
C ASN A 598 -14.42 2.99 -11.07
N LYS A 599 -15.75 3.08 -10.90
CA LYS A 599 -16.42 3.22 -9.60
C LYS A 599 -17.03 1.90 -9.10
N ASP A 600 -17.00 0.83 -9.88
CA ASP A 600 -17.70 -0.42 -9.56
C ASP A 600 -16.80 -1.45 -8.86
N PRO A 601 -17.07 -1.80 -7.58
CA PRO A 601 -16.32 -2.84 -6.86
C PRO A 601 -16.40 -4.25 -7.46
N HIS A 602 -17.32 -4.51 -8.39
CA HIS A 602 -17.42 -5.78 -9.12
C HIS A 602 -16.47 -5.84 -10.33
N SER A 603 -15.96 -4.69 -10.79
CA SER A 603 -15.09 -4.60 -11.96
C SER A 603 -13.63 -4.74 -11.55
N LEU A 604 -12.85 -5.45 -12.37
CA LEU A 604 -11.40 -5.54 -12.18
C LEU A 604 -10.73 -4.15 -12.22
N ALA A 605 -11.21 -3.24 -13.08
CA ALA A 605 -10.64 -1.90 -13.25
C ALA A 605 -10.67 -1.06 -11.96
N PHE A 606 -11.60 -1.34 -11.04
CA PHE A 606 -11.69 -0.67 -9.76
C PHE A 606 -10.47 -0.94 -8.86
N TYR A 607 -9.90 -2.14 -8.92
CA TYR A 607 -8.77 -2.56 -8.07
C TYR A 607 -7.41 -2.09 -8.58
N TYR A 608 -7.35 -1.48 -9.76
CA TYR A 608 -6.14 -0.80 -10.27
C TYR A 608 -6.08 0.68 -9.86
N ARG A 609 -7.01 1.14 -9.03
CA ARG A 609 -6.98 2.47 -8.43
C ARG A 609 -6.17 2.43 -7.14
N SER A 610 -5.81 3.62 -6.64
CA SER A 610 -5.10 3.70 -5.36
C SER A 610 -5.97 3.21 -4.19
N LEU A 611 -5.32 2.69 -3.15
CA LEU A 611 -6.00 2.21 -1.93
C LEU A 611 -6.98 3.24 -1.37
N TYR A 612 -6.59 4.52 -1.32
CA TYR A 612 -7.44 5.61 -0.85
C TYR A 612 -8.76 5.69 -1.63
N HIS A 613 -8.71 5.59 -2.95
CA HIS A 613 -9.91 5.66 -3.79
C HIS A 613 -10.84 4.47 -3.57
N ILE A 614 -10.27 3.27 -3.40
CA ILE A 614 -11.02 2.04 -3.12
C ILE A 614 -11.72 2.15 -1.76
N GLY A 615 -10.96 2.46 -0.70
CA GLY A 615 -11.49 2.60 0.65
C GLY A 615 -12.55 3.69 0.77
N LYS A 616 -12.30 4.86 0.15
CA LYS A 616 -13.27 5.96 0.12
C LYS A 616 -14.56 5.59 -0.61
N SER A 617 -14.46 4.90 -1.75
CA SER A 617 -15.64 4.44 -2.48
C SER A 617 -16.49 3.48 -1.65
N GLN A 618 -15.86 2.60 -0.86
CA GLN A 618 -16.56 1.68 0.03
C GLN A 618 -17.22 2.39 1.22
N LEU A 619 -16.61 3.46 1.77
CA LEU A 619 -17.14 4.25 2.88
C LEU A 619 -18.22 5.28 2.47
N MET A 620 -18.35 5.56 1.17
CA MET A 620 -19.24 6.59 0.62
C MET A 620 -20.69 6.54 1.15
N PRO A 621 -21.35 5.36 1.29
CA PRO A 621 -22.71 5.29 1.80
C PRO A 621 -22.87 5.84 3.22
N THR A 622 -21.90 5.57 4.10
CA THR A 622 -21.89 6.14 5.45
C THR A 622 -21.62 7.65 5.42
N ILE A 623 -20.69 8.10 4.56
CA ILE A 623 -20.35 9.52 4.43
C ILE A 623 -21.57 10.33 3.95
N GLU A 624 -22.26 9.85 2.91
CA GLU A 624 -23.47 10.48 2.39
C GLU A 624 -24.59 10.46 3.44
N LEU A 625 -24.76 9.37 4.20
CA LEU A 625 -25.75 9.29 5.29
C LEU A 625 -25.49 10.36 6.35
N LEU A 626 -24.23 10.53 6.76
CA LEU A 626 -23.82 11.55 7.72
C LEU A 626 -24.01 12.96 7.16
N GLN A 627 -23.76 13.17 5.86
CA GLN A 627 -24.03 14.44 5.20
C GLN A 627 -25.53 14.75 5.16
N TRP A 628 -26.37 13.77 4.84
CA TRP A 628 -27.82 13.91 4.87
C TRP A 628 -28.33 14.32 6.26
N LEU A 629 -27.84 13.68 7.33
CA LEU A 629 -28.18 14.05 8.70
C LEU A 629 -27.78 15.49 9.08
N GLN A 630 -26.78 16.06 8.41
CA GLN A 630 -26.31 17.43 8.67
C GLN A 630 -27.08 18.50 7.92
N CYS A 631 -27.56 18.21 6.70
CA CYS A 631 -28.21 19.20 5.84
C CYS A 631 -29.74 19.11 5.84
N MET A 632 -30.34 17.97 6.21
CA MET A 632 -31.78 17.72 6.05
C MET A 632 -32.67 18.78 6.71
N SER A 633 -32.36 19.21 7.94
CA SER A 633 -33.17 20.20 8.68
C SER A 633 -33.10 21.61 8.11
N ALA A 634 -32.10 21.92 7.28
CA ALA A 634 -31.95 23.22 6.63
C ALA A 634 -32.79 23.35 5.34
N LEU A 635 -33.35 22.26 4.82
CA LEU A 635 -34.09 22.24 3.56
C LEU A 635 -35.53 22.76 3.74
N LYS A 636 -35.87 23.82 2.98
CA LYS A 636 -37.19 24.46 3.02
C LYS A 636 -38.01 24.24 1.75
N ASP A 637 -37.35 24.10 0.61
CA ASP A 637 -37.97 24.04 -0.72
C ASP A 637 -37.75 22.70 -1.43
N GLU A 638 -38.64 22.36 -2.36
CA GLU A 638 -38.60 21.11 -3.14
C GLU A 638 -37.39 21.09 -4.10
N GLU A 639 -37.03 22.23 -4.69
CA GLU A 639 -35.86 22.36 -5.57
C GLU A 639 -34.55 22.08 -4.81
N SER A 640 -34.40 22.64 -3.60
CA SER A 640 -33.23 22.38 -2.75
C SER A 640 -33.12 20.92 -2.34
N LEU A 641 -34.27 20.27 -2.08
CA LEU A 641 -34.31 18.84 -1.78
C LEU A 641 -33.86 18.01 -2.98
N ILE A 642 -34.38 18.27 -4.18
CA ILE A 642 -34.00 17.56 -5.41
C ILE A 642 -32.51 17.75 -5.69
N ASN A 643 -31.99 18.98 -5.58
CA ASN A 643 -30.58 19.27 -5.79
C ASN A 643 -29.68 18.53 -4.80
N THR A 644 -30.11 18.41 -3.54
CA THR A 644 -29.35 17.65 -2.51
C THR A 644 -29.38 16.15 -2.80
N ILE A 645 -30.53 15.59 -3.19
CA ILE A 645 -30.64 14.16 -3.52
C ILE A 645 -29.79 13.80 -4.74
N ASN A 646 -29.77 14.67 -5.76
CA ASN A 646 -28.97 14.46 -6.97
C ASN A 646 -27.45 14.52 -6.73
N GLN A 647 -26.99 15.03 -5.57
CA GLN A 647 -25.58 15.01 -5.18
C GLN A 647 -25.15 13.67 -4.55
N PHE A 648 -26.10 12.84 -4.12
CA PHE A 648 -25.80 11.54 -3.53
C PHE A 648 -25.75 10.47 -4.62
N ASP A 649 -24.59 9.81 -4.73
CA ASP A 649 -24.37 8.73 -5.70
C ASP A 649 -24.90 7.39 -5.15
N THR A 650 -24.95 7.21 -3.83
CA THR A 650 -25.13 5.89 -3.19
C THR A 650 -26.39 5.75 -2.33
N LEU A 651 -26.86 6.83 -1.68
CA LEU A 651 -28.06 6.78 -0.84
C LEU A 651 -29.35 6.61 -1.66
N ASN A 652 -30.20 5.69 -1.22
CA ASN A 652 -31.47 5.43 -1.87
C ASN A 652 -32.66 6.16 -1.22
N TYR A 653 -33.76 6.27 -1.97
CA TYR A 653 -34.98 6.95 -1.50
C TYR A 653 -35.61 6.29 -0.24
N PHE A 654 -35.48 4.98 -0.05
CA PHE A 654 -36.01 4.28 1.13
C PHE A 654 -35.28 4.69 2.41
N GLN A 655 -33.95 4.81 2.33
CA GLN A 655 -33.09 5.23 3.44
C GLN A 655 -33.35 6.69 3.80
N LEU A 656 -33.36 7.59 2.81
CA LEU A 656 -33.65 9.01 3.00
C LEU A 656 -35.01 9.22 3.67
N PHE A 657 -36.05 8.54 3.18
CA PHE A 657 -37.39 8.62 3.74
C PHE A 657 -37.46 8.08 5.19
N LYS A 658 -36.82 6.95 5.48
CA LYS A 658 -36.80 6.39 6.85
C LYS A 658 -36.13 7.34 7.83
N VAL A 659 -35.02 7.96 7.44
CA VAL A 659 -34.31 8.95 8.27
C VAL A 659 -35.21 10.15 8.55
N ALA A 660 -35.76 10.77 7.50
CA ALA A 660 -36.56 11.98 7.60
C ALA A 660 -37.87 11.79 8.39
N ASN A 661 -38.53 10.64 8.21
CA ASN A 661 -39.85 10.39 8.80
C ASN A 661 -39.79 9.83 10.23
N LYS A 662 -38.82 8.96 10.54
CA LYS A 662 -38.85 8.15 11.77
C LYS A 662 -37.61 8.27 12.64
N LEU A 663 -36.41 8.34 12.06
CA LEU A 663 -35.16 8.22 12.84
C LEU A 663 -34.62 9.56 13.35
N TYR A 664 -34.76 10.64 12.57
CA TYR A 664 -34.14 11.92 12.90
C TYR A 664 -34.67 12.54 14.21
N ARG A 665 -33.74 13.01 15.04
CA ARG A 665 -34.01 13.72 16.29
C ARG A 665 -33.59 15.17 16.15
N TYR A 666 -34.59 16.03 16.15
CA TYR A 666 -34.40 17.48 16.11
C TYR A 666 -33.86 17.99 17.45
N GLU A 667 -32.83 18.83 17.36
CA GLU A 667 -32.25 19.59 18.46
C GLU A 667 -33.22 20.70 18.91
N VAL A 668 -33.00 21.26 20.10
CA VAL A 668 -33.78 22.42 20.57
C VAL A 668 -33.53 23.59 19.63
N ASP A 669 -34.59 24.31 19.26
CA ASP A 669 -34.58 25.42 18.28
C ASP A 669 -34.25 25.03 16.82
N GLU A 670 -34.22 23.73 16.50
CA GLU A 670 -34.06 23.26 15.12
C GLU A 670 -35.40 23.20 14.37
N GLU A 671 -35.46 23.77 13.16
CA GLU A 671 -36.64 23.69 12.30
C GLU A 671 -36.90 22.26 11.84
N LYS A 672 -38.17 21.84 11.84
CA LYS A 672 -38.57 20.53 11.33
C LYS A 672 -38.70 20.56 9.83
N LEU A 673 -38.25 19.49 9.18
CA LEU A 673 -38.45 19.31 7.74
C LEU A 673 -39.95 19.44 7.40
N PRO A 674 -40.34 20.32 6.46
CA PRO A 674 -41.73 20.51 6.06
C PRO A 674 -42.41 19.20 5.65
N LYS A 675 -43.66 19.00 6.12
CA LYS A 675 -44.47 17.81 5.77
C LYS A 675 -44.61 17.57 4.26
N PRO A 676 -44.77 18.61 3.40
CA PRO A 676 -44.82 18.41 1.95
C PRO A 676 -43.57 17.73 1.40
N LEU A 677 -42.37 18.09 1.89
CA LEU A 677 -41.10 17.51 1.47
C LEU A 677 -40.96 16.04 1.88
N VAL A 678 -41.39 15.69 3.10
CA VAL A 678 -41.44 14.28 3.55
C VAL A 678 -42.40 13.46 2.68
N GLN A 679 -43.52 14.04 2.28
CA GLN A 679 -44.50 13.38 1.41
C GLN A 679 -44.00 13.25 -0.03
N TYR A 680 -43.21 14.21 -0.50
CA TYR A 680 -42.51 14.14 -1.78
C TYR A 680 -41.47 13.01 -1.79
N LEU A 681 -40.64 12.88 -0.74
CA LEU A 681 -39.72 11.75 -0.59
C LEU A 681 -40.44 10.39 -0.62
N LYS A 682 -41.61 10.31 0.05
CA LYS A 682 -42.44 9.10 0.01
C LYS A 682 -42.94 8.78 -1.40
N ARG A 683 -43.26 9.80 -2.20
CA ARG A 683 -43.70 9.65 -3.58
C ARG A 683 -42.55 9.13 -4.46
N LEU A 684 -41.36 9.74 -4.36
CA LEU A 684 -40.15 9.28 -5.08
C LEU A 684 -39.81 7.82 -4.74
N MET A 685 -39.86 7.47 -3.45
CA MET A 685 -39.64 6.10 -2.99
C MET A 685 -40.58 5.09 -3.66
N ASN A 686 -41.87 5.42 -3.80
CA ASN A 686 -42.85 4.53 -4.41
C ASN A 686 -42.78 4.50 -5.95
N GLU A 687 -42.43 5.61 -6.60
CA GLU A 687 -42.42 5.73 -8.07
C GLU A 687 -41.09 5.31 -8.71
N GLN A 688 -39.95 5.59 -8.05
CA GLN A 688 -38.60 5.41 -8.60
C GLN A 688 -37.66 4.58 -7.70
N GLY A 689 -38.12 4.13 -6.53
CA GLY A 689 -37.27 3.41 -5.58
C GLY A 689 -36.68 2.12 -6.15
N GLU A 690 -37.51 1.23 -6.70
CA GLU A 690 -37.04 -0.07 -7.21
C GLU A 690 -36.14 0.06 -8.44
N THR A 691 -36.41 1.05 -9.31
CA THR A 691 -35.56 1.33 -10.49
C THR A 691 -34.22 1.96 -10.11
N GLN A 692 -34.15 2.69 -8.99
CA GLN A 692 -32.89 3.19 -8.44
C GLN A 692 -32.05 2.03 -7.89
N ILE A 693 -32.67 1.09 -7.17
CA ILE A 693 -31.96 -0.05 -6.58
C ILE A 693 -31.40 -0.99 -7.64
N SER A 694 -32.14 -1.23 -8.73
CA SER A 694 -31.64 -2.09 -9.82
C SER A 694 -30.43 -1.51 -10.54
N ARG A 695 -30.18 -0.21 -10.42
CA ARG A 695 -28.98 0.49 -10.94
C ARG A 695 -27.88 0.67 -9.90
N SER A 696 -28.18 0.40 -8.62
CA SER A 696 -27.26 0.58 -7.51
C SER A 696 -26.24 -0.56 -7.48
N LEU A 697 -24.98 -0.20 -7.21
CA LEU A 697 -23.87 -1.13 -7.03
C LEU A 697 -23.79 -1.70 -5.61
N LEU A 698 -24.62 -1.20 -4.68
CA LEU A 698 -24.69 -1.65 -3.29
C LEU A 698 -25.58 -2.89 -3.11
N HIS A 699 -25.23 -3.71 -2.13
CA HIS A 699 -26.01 -4.90 -1.75
C HIS A 699 -26.85 -4.63 -0.51
N TYR A 700 -28.15 -4.85 -0.63
CA TYR A 700 -29.11 -4.62 0.44
C TYR A 700 -29.62 -5.93 1.05
N MET A 701 -30.03 -5.87 2.31
CA MET A 701 -30.79 -6.94 2.93
C MET A 701 -32.20 -6.99 2.34
N THR A 702 -32.58 -8.13 1.77
CA THR A 702 -33.89 -8.36 1.15
C THR A 702 -34.85 -9.17 2.03
N GLN A 703 -34.38 -9.65 3.19
CA GLN A 703 -35.19 -10.43 4.10
C GLN A 703 -36.27 -9.56 4.77
N SER A 704 -37.53 -9.84 4.46
CA SER A 704 -38.66 -9.27 5.18
C SER A 704 -38.98 -10.12 6.40
N THR A 705 -38.81 -9.58 7.61
CA THR A 705 -39.40 -10.19 8.80
C THR A 705 -40.92 -9.99 8.74
N PHE A 706 -41.71 -10.99 9.16
CA PHE A 706 -43.19 -10.98 9.17
C PHE A 706 -43.83 -9.74 9.80
N LEU A 707 -43.09 -8.97 10.61
CA LEU A 707 -43.56 -7.81 11.38
C LEU A 707 -43.15 -6.43 10.80
N SER A 708 -42.20 -6.36 9.84
CA SER A 708 -41.79 -5.08 9.23
C SER A 708 -41.31 -5.25 7.79
N LYS A 709 -41.97 -4.56 6.85
CA LYS A 709 -41.56 -4.44 5.44
C LYS A 709 -40.43 -3.40 5.28
N GLU A 710 -39.29 -3.63 5.91
CA GLU A 710 -38.11 -2.78 5.76
C GLU A 710 -37.19 -3.33 4.66
N LEU A 711 -37.59 -3.17 3.40
CA LEU A 711 -36.79 -3.56 2.23
C LEU A 711 -35.83 -2.42 1.86
N TYR A 712 -34.61 -2.77 1.42
CA TYR A 712 -33.61 -1.85 0.87
C TYR A 712 -33.09 -0.75 1.82
N ILE A 713 -33.27 -0.95 3.13
CA ILE A 713 -32.83 0.00 4.15
C ILE A 713 -31.43 -0.32 4.64
N TYR A 714 -31.16 -1.60 4.93
CA TYR A 714 -29.89 -2.05 5.48
C TYR A 714 -28.98 -2.61 4.39
N LEU A 715 -27.68 -2.34 4.51
CA LEU A 715 -26.66 -2.96 3.68
C LEU A 715 -26.45 -4.42 4.12
N ASN A 716 -26.14 -5.31 3.19
CA ASN A 716 -25.91 -6.72 3.48
C ASN A 716 -24.49 -6.93 4.04
N PRO A 717 -24.31 -7.19 5.35
CA PRO A 717 -22.98 -7.38 5.91
C PRO A 717 -22.36 -8.74 5.54
N ASN A 718 -23.12 -9.65 4.89
CA ASN A 718 -22.64 -10.98 4.48
C ASN A 718 -22.17 -11.03 3.02
N TYR A 719 -22.20 -9.91 2.30
CA TYR A 719 -21.79 -9.91 0.89
C TYR A 719 -20.27 -10.06 0.76
N ILE A 720 -19.85 -10.84 -0.24
CA ILE A 720 -18.44 -11.13 -0.55
C ILE A 720 -18.25 -10.84 -2.04
N PHE A 721 -17.27 -9.99 -2.37
CA PHE A 721 -16.94 -9.68 -3.76
C PHE A 721 -16.30 -10.88 -4.47
N GLY A 722 -16.37 -10.87 -5.81
CA GLY A 722 -15.51 -11.74 -6.62
C GLY A 722 -14.04 -11.43 -6.39
N VAL A 723 -13.16 -12.32 -6.84
CA VAL A 723 -11.71 -12.14 -6.76
C VAL A 723 -11.10 -12.00 -8.15
N ALA A 724 -9.98 -11.31 -8.24
CA ALA A 724 -9.09 -11.32 -9.39
C ALA A 724 -7.73 -11.86 -8.98
N LEU A 725 -7.18 -12.72 -9.84
CA LEU A 725 -5.80 -13.20 -9.72
C LEU A 725 -4.93 -12.40 -10.69
N PRO A 726 -3.68 -12.08 -10.32
CA PRO A 726 -2.77 -11.40 -11.23
C PRO A 726 -2.51 -12.25 -12.47
N ASN A 727 -2.41 -11.62 -13.64
CA ASN A 727 -2.10 -12.37 -14.86
C ASN A 727 -0.61 -12.76 -14.93
N LEU A 728 -0.24 -13.64 -15.87
CA LEU A 728 1.16 -14.09 -15.99
C LEU A 728 2.14 -12.93 -16.21
N ASN A 729 1.75 -11.88 -16.94
CA ASN A 729 2.61 -10.72 -17.18
C ASN A 729 2.86 -9.93 -15.88
N GLU A 730 1.82 -9.67 -15.10
CA GLU A 730 1.89 -9.03 -13.78
C GLU A 730 2.77 -9.85 -12.83
N LEU A 731 2.61 -11.17 -12.82
CA LEU A 731 3.42 -12.06 -12.00
C LEU A 731 4.90 -12.10 -12.45
N ILE A 732 5.19 -12.03 -13.75
CA ILE A 732 6.57 -11.95 -14.26
C ILE A 732 7.20 -10.60 -13.93
N VAL A 733 6.44 -9.51 -14.01
CA VAL A 733 6.91 -8.17 -13.62
C VAL A 733 7.20 -8.10 -12.12
N ARG A 734 6.44 -8.84 -11.30
CA ARG A 734 6.60 -8.86 -9.85
C ARG A 734 7.67 -9.84 -9.35
N TYR A 735 7.55 -11.12 -9.72
CA TYR A 735 8.37 -12.22 -9.20
C TYR A 735 9.41 -12.74 -10.20
N GLY A 736 9.34 -12.34 -11.46
CA GLY A 736 10.27 -12.75 -12.52
C GLY A 736 11.39 -11.73 -12.78
N ALA A 737 12.05 -11.87 -13.93
CA ALA A 737 13.13 -10.98 -14.34
C ALA A 737 12.65 -9.64 -14.93
N GLY A 738 11.34 -9.40 -14.93
CA GLY A 738 10.72 -8.24 -15.56
C GLY A 738 10.69 -8.32 -17.09
N LEU A 739 10.00 -7.37 -17.71
CA LEU A 739 9.98 -7.18 -19.17
C LEU A 739 11.38 -6.70 -19.60
N GLY A 740 12.17 -7.58 -20.24
CA GLY A 740 13.53 -7.27 -20.70
C GLY A 740 14.65 -8.04 -19.98
N GLY A 741 14.33 -8.83 -18.94
CA GLY A 741 15.28 -9.77 -18.33
C GLY A 741 16.39 -9.13 -17.49
N VAL A 742 16.22 -7.88 -17.07
CA VAL A 742 17.24 -7.10 -16.34
C VAL A 742 17.36 -7.55 -14.87
N LYS A 743 16.30 -8.11 -14.28
CA LYS A 743 16.23 -8.47 -12.84
C LYS A 743 16.47 -9.97 -12.59
N ALA A 744 17.67 -10.45 -12.94
CA ALA A 744 17.98 -11.88 -12.90
C ALA A 744 18.03 -12.46 -11.48
N PHE A 745 18.56 -11.74 -10.49
CA PHE A 745 18.64 -12.20 -9.11
C PHE A 745 17.29 -12.21 -8.43
N ARG A 746 16.42 -11.22 -8.70
CA ARG A 746 15.02 -11.28 -8.26
C ARG A 746 14.30 -12.52 -8.80
N ALA A 747 14.51 -12.86 -10.06
CA ALA A 747 13.93 -14.08 -10.65
C ALA A 747 14.42 -15.34 -9.94
N LYS A 748 15.69 -15.38 -9.52
CA LYS A 748 16.23 -16.48 -8.70
C LYS A 748 15.65 -16.50 -7.28
N LYS A 749 15.38 -15.34 -6.67
CA LYS A 749 14.87 -15.24 -5.27
C LYS A 749 13.51 -15.93 -5.12
N PHE A 750 12.66 -15.78 -6.13
CA PHE A 750 11.30 -16.29 -6.15
C PHE A 750 11.12 -17.61 -6.92
N GLN A 751 12.19 -18.19 -7.46
CA GLN A 751 12.09 -19.50 -8.10
C GLN A 751 11.79 -20.60 -7.07
N PRO A 752 11.15 -21.71 -7.47
CA PRO A 752 10.70 -22.76 -6.57
C PRO A 752 11.84 -23.70 -6.16
N THR A 753 12.93 -23.13 -5.64
CA THR A 753 14.05 -23.85 -5.02
C THR A 753 13.81 -24.03 -3.53
N LEU A 754 14.21 -25.20 -3.00
CA LEU A 754 14.04 -25.54 -1.60
C LEU A 754 15.36 -25.36 -0.84
N PRO A 755 15.33 -24.84 0.40
CA PRO A 755 16.50 -24.85 1.28
C PRO A 755 16.96 -26.29 1.54
N VAL A 756 18.27 -26.47 1.75
CA VAL A 756 18.87 -27.80 2.03
C VAL A 756 18.21 -28.47 3.24
N THR A 757 17.91 -27.71 4.29
CA THR A 757 17.23 -28.24 5.49
C THR A 757 15.86 -28.85 5.16
N VAL A 758 15.13 -28.26 4.20
CA VAL A 758 13.81 -28.75 3.80
C VAL A 758 13.94 -30.01 2.94
N LEU A 759 14.98 -30.08 2.10
CA LEU A 759 15.28 -31.29 1.32
C LEU A 759 15.66 -32.45 2.23
N ASP A 760 16.53 -32.21 3.21
CA ASP A 760 16.93 -33.22 4.20
C ASP A 760 15.72 -33.75 4.99
N ASP A 761 14.84 -32.87 5.46
CA ASP A 761 13.60 -33.25 6.16
C ASP A 761 12.69 -34.11 5.27
N VAL A 762 12.50 -33.71 4.01
CA VAL A 762 11.66 -34.45 3.05
C VAL A 762 12.27 -35.82 2.74
N ASP A 763 13.57 -35.90 2.53
CA ASP A 763 14.27 -37.16 2.27
C ASP A 763 14.21 -38.10 3.49
N GLU A 764 14.29 -37.56 4.71
CA GLU A 764 14.10 -38.35 5.94
C GLU A 764 12.68 -38.91 6.02
N ILE A 765 11.65 -38.12 5.71
CA ILE A 765 10.24 -38.56 5.68
C ILE A 765 10.06 -39.68 4.65
N LEU A 766 10.57 -39.49 3.43
CA LEU A 766 10.46 -40.47 2.35
C LEU A 766 11.21 -41.77 2.68
N THR A 767 12.38 -41.67 3.32
CA THR A 767 13.15 -42.84 3.75
C THR A 767 12.40 -43.62 4.83
N LYS A 768 11.85 -42.94 5.84
CA LYS A 768 11.02 -43.57 6.88
C LYS A 768 9.78 -44.25 6.31
N ASN A 769 9.10 -43.59 5.36
CA ASN A 769 7.93 -44.17 4.72
C ASN A 769 8.30 -45.44 3.93
N ARG A 770 9.42 -45.43 3.19
CA ARG A 770 9.93 -46.62 2.49
C ARG A 770 10.27 -47.75 3.46
N GLU A 771 10.93 -47.45 4.58
CA GLU A 771 11.25 -48.43 5.63
C GLU A 771 9.99 -49.01 6.29
N SER A 772 8.94 -48.20 6.47
CA SER A 772 7.64 -48.66 6.99
C SER A 772 6.83 -49.47 5.97
N ASN A 773 7.00 -49.21 4.68
CA ASN A 773 6.26 -49.82 3.56
C ASN A 773 7.00 -50.99 2.89
N VAL A 774 8.08 -51.51 3.48
CA VAL A 774 8.83 -52.70 2.96
C VAL A 774 7.95 -53.94 2.78
N ASN A 775 6.73 -53.97 3.34
CA ASN A 775 5.78 -55.05 3.11
C ASN A 775 4.85 -54.89 1.89
N ASP A 776 4.83 -53.74 1.19
CA ASP A 776 3.81 -53.44 0.15
C ASP A 776 4.33 -52.74 -1.13
N THR A 777 5.63 -52.82 -1.44
CA THR A 777 6.17 -52.08 -2.59
C THR A 777 5.92 -52.79 -3.93
N TYR A 778 5.03 -52.24 -4.76
CA TYR A 778 5.03 -52.44 -6.22
C TYR A 778 6.03 -51.46 -6.85
N ASP A 779 7.15 -51.99 -7.33
CA ASP A 779 8.19 -51.21 -8.00
C ASP A 779 7.81 -50.99 -9.48
N TYR A 780 7.74 -49.72 -9.91
CA TYR A 780 7.36 -49.33 -11.28
C TYR A 780 8.57 -49.27 -12.23
N GLU A 781 9.60 -50.10 -12.03
CA GLU A 781 10.69 -50.24 -12.99
C GLU A 781 10.40 -51.40 -13.95
N GLU A 782 9.96 -51.05 -15.16
CA GLU A 782 10.02 -51.94 -16.32
C GLU A 782 11.46 -52.42 -16.51
N ARG A 783 11.62 -53.75 -16.51
CA ARG A 783 12.83 -54.45 -16.94
C ARG A 783 13.20 -54.01 -18.36
N SER A 784 14.25 -53.21 -18.49
CA SER A 784 15.08 -53.24 -19.69
C SER A 784 15.95 -54.51 -19.61
N HIS A 785 15.52 -55.56 -20.29
CA HIS A 785 16.36 -56.74 -20.55
C HIS A 785 16.98 -56.62 -21.93
N ASP A 786 18.25 -56.19 -21.96
CA ASP A 786 19.19 -56.57 -23.01
C ASP A 786 20.14 -57.65 -22.45
N ASP A 787 20.05 -58.80 -23.10
CA ASP A 787 21.05 -59.83 -23.43
C ASP A 787 21.91 -60.60 -22.39
N ASP A 788 21.88 -61.92 -22.63
CA ASP A 788 22.91 -62.96 -22.51
C ASP A 788 23.31 -63.52 -21.13
N ASN A 789 22.82 -64.74 -20.85
CA ASN A 789 23.69 -65.92 -20.78
C ASN A 789 22.93 -67.24 -20.63
N GLU A 790 23.33 -68.23 -21.43
CA GLU A 790 22.92 -69.64 -21.41
C GLU A 790 23.35 -70.37 -20.13
N ALA A 791 22.51 -71.27 -19.59
CA ALA A 791 22.91 -72.62 -19.15
C ALA A 791 21.74 -73.52 -18.67
N VAL A 792 21.38 -74.49 -19.52
CA VAL A 792 21.27 -75.94 -19.26
C VAL A 792 20.35 -76.50 -18.13
N ALA A 793 19.22 -77.04 -18.59
CA ALA A 793 18.65 -78.39 -18.42
C ALA A 793 18.08 -78.97 -17.09
N GLY A 794 16.87 -79.55 -17.26
CA GLY A 794 16.30 -80.69 -16.52
C GLY A 794 15.06 -80.30 -15.70
N GLY A 795 13.86 -80.88 -15.86
CA GLY A 795 13.36 -82.04 -16.56
C GLY A 795 12.20 -82.65 -15.75
N ASN A 796 11.09 -82.98 -16.42
CA ASN A 796 9.90 -83.76 -15.99
C ASN A 796 8.92 -83.05 -15.03
N GLY A 797 7.59 -83.18 -15.17
CA GLY A 797 6.74 -83.98 -16.05
C GLY A 797 5.27 -83.92 -15.55
N ASP A 798 4.37 -84.35 -16.43
CA ASP A 798 2.95 -84.74 -16.24
C ASP A 798 1.91 -83.62 -16.12
N GLU A 799 1.16 -83.31 -17.19
CA GLU A 799 0.05 -84.05 -17.83
C GLU A 799 -1.30 -83.98 -17.07
N ASN A 800 -2.23 -83.20 -17.64
CA ASN A 800 -3.55 -83.64 -18.14
C ASN A 800 -4.70 -82.66 -17.84
N GLY A 801 -5.44 -82.28 -18.90
CA GLY A 801 -6.85 -81.93 -18.80
C GLY A 801 -7.34 -80.65 -19.51
N LEU A 802 -7.25 -80.62 -20.84
CA LEU A 802 -8.19 -79.93 -21.75
C LEU A 802 -9.60 -80.55 -21.54
N ASP A 803 -10.77 -79.93 -21.68
CA ASP A 803 -11.40 -78.90 -22.52
C ASP A 803 -12.58 -78.30 -21.69
N GLU A 804 -13.15 -77.11 -21.88
CA GLU A 804 -13.93 -76.68 -23.05
C GLU A 804 -14.20 -75.16 -23.03
N ARG A 805 -13.99 -74.53 -24.20
CA ARG A 805 -14.84 -73.53 -24.89
C ARG A 805 -15.29 -72.25 -24.17
N SER A 806 -14.51 -71.21 -24.44
CA SER A 806 -14.91 -69.95 -25.11
C SER A 806 -16.39 -69.51 -25.06
N GLY A 807 -16.64 -68.46 -24.30
CA GLY A 807 -17.75 -67.52 -24.48
C GLY A 807 -17.34 -66.17 -23.90
N PHE A 808 -17.18 -65.18 -24.76
CA PHE A 808 -16.76 -63.81 -24.47
C PHE A 808 -17.70 -63.15 -23.44
N ASP A 809 -17.17 -62.62 -22.34
CA ASP A 809 -17.81 -61.50 -21.64
C ASP A 809 -16.76 -60.48 -21.18
N SER A 810 -16.97 -59.26 -21.65
CA SER A 810 -16.23 -58.07 -21.29
C SER A 810 -16.68 -57.61 -19.90
N SER A 811 -15.81 -57.67 -18.90
CA SER A 811 -16.00 -56.89 -17.69
C SER A 811 -14.70 -56.23 -17.25
N ALA A 812 -14.79 -54.90 -17.19
CA ALA A 812 -13.80 -53.98 -16.67
C ALA A 812 -13.37 -54.40 -15.27
N ARG A 813 -12.05 -54.44 -15.04
CA ARG A 813 -11.48 -54.71 -13.72
C ARG A 813 -11.75 -53.52 -12.82
N SER A 814 -12.68 -53.72 -11.91
CA SER A 814 -13.08 -52.81 -10.84
C SER A 814 -11.90 -52.39 -9.98
N PHE A 815 -11.75 -51.07 -9.87
CA PHE A 815 -11.21 -50.33 -8.74
C PHE A 815 -11.50 -51.03 -7.39
N LYS A 816 -10.45 -51.31 -6.62
CA LYS A 816 -10.55 -51.86 -5.26
C LYS A 816 -10.56 -50.72 -4.24
N GLY A 817 -11.68 -50.03 -4.13
CA GLY A 817 -11.88 -48.91 -3.18
C GLY A 817 -12.17 -49.32 -1.73
N ASP A 818 -12.28 -50.61 -1.40
CA ASP A 818 -12.88 -51.06 -0.14
C ASP A 818 -11.89 -51.62 0.92
N GLU A 819 -10.59 -51.65 0.64
CA GLU A 819 -9.59 -52.10 1.62
C GLU A 819 -9.07 -50.96 2.53
N LEU A 820 -9.20 -49.70 2.10
CA LEU A 820 -8.81 -48.49 2.85
C LEU A 820 -9.77 -48.11 3.99
N PHE A 821 -10.93 -48.76 4.10
CA PHE A 821 -11.91 -48.49 5.17
C PHE A 821 -11.87 -49.49 6.34
N LYS A 822 -10.96 -50.47 6.34
CA LYS A 822 -10.86 -51.45 7.45
C LYS A 822 -10.12 -50.94 8.68
N THR A 823 -9.43 -49.81 8.59
CA THR A 823 -8.67 -49.22 9.72
C THR A 823 -8.95 -47.73 9.88
N VAL A 824 -10.23 -47.33 9.85
CA VAL A 824 -10.61 -46.02 10.36
C VAL A 824 -10.87 -46.15 11.87
N GLN A 825 -9.93 -45.70 12.69
CA GLN A 825 -10.23 -45.33 14.07
C GLN A 825 -11.18 -44.14 14.04
N VAL A 826 -12.41 -44.35 14.49
CA VAL A 826 -13.40 -43.29 14.64
C VAL A 826 -12.89 -42.29 15.69
N PRO A 827 -12.88 -40.97 15.42
CA PRO A 827 -12.55 -39.96 16.42
C PRO A 827 -13.49 -40.08 17.61
N SER A 828 -12.93 -40.08 18.83
CA SER A 828 -13.62 -40.31 20.12
C SER A 828 -14.60 -39.21 20.54
N ILE A 829 -15.24 -38.50 19.61
CA ILE A 829 -16.19 -37.40 19.87
C ILE A 829 -17.61 -37.75 19.38
N VAL A 830 -17.80 -38.89 18.71
CA VAL A 830 -19.14 -39.44 18.41
C VAL A 830 -19.30 -40.78 19.13
N ALA A 831 -19.17 -40.79 20.45
CA ALA A 831 -19.78 -41.82 21.27
C ALA A 831 -21.11 -41.26 21.77
N HIS A 832 -22.20 -41.80 21.22
CA HIS A 832 -23.52 -41.66 21.80
C HIS A 832 -23.44 -41.98 23.30
N ARG A 833 -23.88 -41.01 24.10
CA ARG A 833 -24.16 -41.17 25.52
C ARG A 833 -25.34 -42.14 25.60
N ASP A 834 -25.06 -43.40 25.95
CA ASP A 834 -26.10 -44.35 26.31
C ASP A 834 -26.85 -43.80 27.54
N TRP A 835 -28.17 -43.73 27.40
CA TRP A 835 -29.08 -43.44 28.50
C TRP A 835 -29.06 -44.64 29.45
N GLY A 836 -28.29 -44.52 30.52
CA GLY A 836 -28.31 -45.43 31.66
C GLY A 836 -28.55 -44.62 32.92
N ASP A 837 -29.66 -44.95 33.59
CA ASP A 837 -30.08 -44.47 34.90
C ASP A 837 -28.89 -44.23 35.84
N ASN A 838 -28.77 -43.01 36.36
CA ASN A 838 -28.65 -42.82 37.80
C ASN A 838 -28.87 -41.35 38.16
N GLU A 839 -29.81 -41.18 39.07
CA GLU A 839 -30.11 -40.00 39.84
C GLU A 839 -28.83 -39.51 40.55
N GLU A 840 -28.51 -38.23 40.36
CA GLU A 840 -28.29 -37.24 41.42
C GLU A 840 -27.47 -36.08 40.85
N ASN A 841 -28.17 -34.97 40.65
CA ASN A 841 -27.57 -33.64 40.70
C ASN A 841 -27.08 -33.42 42.14
N PRO A 842 -25.84 -32.99 42.33
CA PRO A 842 -25.70 -31.60 42.74
C PRO A 842 -24.46 -30.96 42.12
N TRP A 843 -24.65 -29.91 41.35
CA TRP A 843 -23.85 -28.67 41.19
C TRP A 843 -24.04 -28.09 39.79
#